data_AF-A0A2J8B1I4-F1
#
_entry.id   AF-A0A2J8B1I4-F1
#
_cell.length_a   1.000
_cell.length_b   1.000
_cell.length_c   1.000
_cell.angle_alpha   90.00
_cell.angle_beta   90.00
_cell.angle_gamma   90.00
#
_symmetry.space_group_name_H-M   'P 1'
#
loop_
_entity.id
_entity.type
_entity.pdbx_description
1 polymer ?
#
loop_
_entity_poly.entity_id
_entity_poly.type
_entity_poly.pdbx_seq_one_letter_code
_entity_poly.pdbx_strand_id
1 'polypeptide(L)'
;MKGSECKFVKYMEGSDKRFVIPVYQRNYDWKTENCKQLYDDLVKIIKGHRKSHFFGSLVSVYNPDGHNEEFLIIDGQQRLTTVSLLFLAMYNLIDKGVIVPETANLKQRIFEEYLVDKWKPEDTRIKLKPVKNDQTAFGKLFSDPTEHIRESNLTVNYDYFYDRIQKQEITIDQLYDAICCLEIINIRLDMDDNPQLIFESLNSTGLDLSEGDKIRNFILMGLPSKEQEDYYEKYWNKIEVCTKYDVSAFIRDYLSVKQQAIPQQKKIYINFKDFVELGKIETEPLLAEMLAYAKRYQILLDGNSGSAALDACIDRLNRLETTVTRPYFLEVLRLYNENKLTLAQVTEIFLTTENYLFRRTMCDLPTNALNKIFLMLHREIIRYDGTEDNYVEKLKYALLSKRERARFPDDVEFKAAFEERPVYLMNSKNKIYILERFENFGTSEDKDVYRHCDDGTYSIEHIMPQHLTPVWQKELGDDYEQIHEIWLHRMANLTLTAYNSKYSNSSFAEKKTMQNGFDDSGIRMNTWIAKKDKWTLAELEERSEYLMGRALSIWAVPVTEYKPEEKQLDTYTLEDEGELTGRLIAKFTFKNTEQPVTSWVEMFQKVIQILYAEDKAIITKLAMSEEENIALHFNTNQDAFTKWLEIGDGIYVWTNTSTQSKLSVLSRLFKLYDEDPADLVFYLRDENEVNEDEPGSRYELRRKYWTYALPIIQKAHGEDGSFSNVNPSRDNWINGFFGIGGFYLCCVANFDVARAEVVFGRGNKQENKAAFDSLYTHKAEIESALGTTLQWNRGDDIKSSKVFIQLNNVSIENETDWLQMANFHADWTKKFYDVIVPYIAK
;
A
#
# COMPACT_ATOMS: atom_id res chain seq x y z
N MET A 1 21.43 24.93 29.75
CA MET A 1 21.90 25.19 28.37
C MET A 1 22.59 26.56 28.27
N LYS A 2 23.83 26.60 27.76
CA LYS A 2 24.58 27.84 27.51
C LYS A 2 25.07 27.89 26.06
N GLY A 3 24.64 28.91 25.31
CA GLY A 3 25.12 29.18 23.95
C GLY A 3 26.09 30.37 23.94
N SER A 4 27.26 30.21 23.31
CA SER A 4 28.19 31.32 23.08
C SER A 4 28.83 31.25 21.70
N GLU A 5 29.08 32.41 21.12
CA GLU A 5 29.87 32.53 19.89
C GLU A 5 31.36 32.34 20.21
N CYS A 6 32.04 31.50 19.44
CA CYS A 6 33.50 31.37 19.52
C CYS A 6 34.13 31.01 18.18
N LYS A 7 35.45 31.22 18.06
CA LYS A 7 36.22 30.71 16.92
C LYS A 7 36.28 29.18 16.98
N PHE A 8 36.11 28.52 15.86
CA PHE A 8 36.14 27.05 15.77
C PHE A 8 37.44 26.46 16.32
N VAL A 9 38.57 27.08 15.97
CA VAL A 9 39.89 26.67 16.47
C VAL A 9 40.00 26.78 17.99
N LYS A 10 39.43 27.82 18.61
CA LYS A 10 39.44 27.98 20.08
C LYS A 10 38.60 26.92 20.80
N TYR A 11 37.54 26.43 20.14
CA TYR A 11 36.78 25.31 20.66
C TYR A 11 37.64 24.04 20.71
N MET A 12 38.36 23.73 19.62
CA MET A 12 39.24 22.56 19.49
C MET A 12 40.56 22.64 20.27
N GLU A 13 41.09 23.85 20.47
CA GLU A 13 42.38 24.14 21.10
C GLU A 13 42.40 23.71 22.59
N GLY A 14 43.53 23.13 23.01
CA GLY A 14 43.82 22.74 24.40
C GLY A 14 44.16 21.26 24.54
N SER A 15 45.37 20.93 24.99
CA SER A 15 45.89 19.55 24.97
C SER A 15 45.09 18.55 25.83
N ASP A 16 44.34 19.05 26.80
CA ASP A 16 43.49 18.32 27.73
C ASP A 16 42.05 18.08 27.24
N LYS A 17 41.68 18.64 26.08
CA LYS A 17 40.34 18.47 25.50
C LYS A 17 40.23 17.22 24.63
N ARG A 18 39.16 16.46 24.82
CA ARG A 18 38.81 15.31 24.01
C ARG A 18 37.39 15.46 23.45
N PHE A 19 37.22 15.12 22.18
CA PHE A 19 35.92 15.16 21.51
C PHE A 19 35.47 13.74 21.21
N VAL A 20 34.40 13.31 21.85
CA VAL A 20 33.85 11.96 21.70
C VAL A 20 32.55 12.04 20.92
N ILE A 21 32.49 11.33 19.79
CA ILE A 21 31.26 11.14 19.03
C ILE A 21 30.60 9.85 19.55
N PRO A 22 29.44 9.92 20.24
CA PRO A 22 28.77 8.75 20.81
C PRO A 22 28.27 7.77 19.75
N VAL A 23 28.08 6.51 20.15
CA VAL A 23 27.66 5.39 19.27
C VAL A 23 26.29 5.58 18.60
N TYR A 24 25.43 6.43 19.15
CA TYR A 24 24.12 6.73 18.58
C TYR A 24 24.18 7.76 17.43
N GLN A 25 25.30 8.45 17.26
CA GLN A 25 25.50 9.34 16.12
C GLN A 25 25.77 8.55 14.85
N ARG A 26 25.41 9.13 13.69
CA ARG A 26 25.72 8.52 12.38
C ARG A 26 27.20 8.62 12.06
N ASN A 27 27.69 7.73 11.21
CA ASN A 27 29.03 7.81 10.62
C ASN A 27 29.22 9.09 9.80
N TYR A 28 30.46 9.35 9.41
CA TYR A 28 30.86 10.46 8.57
C TYR A 28 30.30 10.29 7.15
N ASP A 29 29.47 11.25 6.73
CA ASP A 29 28.64 11.14 5.53
C ASP A 29 28.76 12.38 4.61
N TRP A 30 29.61 13.35 4.98
CA TRP A 30 29.98 14.41 4.03
C TRP A 30 30.69 13.80 2.82
N LYS A 31 30.28 14.25 1.64
CA LYS A 31 30.90 13.87 0.36
C LYS A 31 31.95 14.90 -0.04
N THR A 32 32.72 14.57 -1.08
CA THR A 32 33.75 15.45 -1.63
C THR A 32 33.21 16.82 -2.03
N GLU A 33 31.94 16.94 -2.45
CA GLU A 33 31.28 18.22 -2.73
C GLU A 33 31.19 19.12 -1.49
N ASN A 34 30.92 18.55 -0.31
CA ASN A 34 30.89 19.30 0.96
C ASN A 34 32.28 19.81 1.33
N CYS A 35 33.31 18.96 1.19
CA CYS A 35 34.71 19.34 1.41
C CYS A 35 35.17 20.41 0.41
N LYS A 36 34.73 20.31 -0.85
CA LYS A 36 34.99 21.30 -1.89
C LYS A 36 34.39 22.65 -1.51
N GLN A 37 33.12 22.66 -1.10
CA GLN A 37 32.44 23.88 -0.68
C GLN A 37 33.16 24.54 0.50
N LEU A 38 33.52 23.78 1.55
CA LEU A 38 34.29 24.29 2.68
C LEU A 38 35.61 24.92 2.22
N TYR A 39 36.38 24.22 1.39
CA TYR A 39 37.66 24.73 0.90
C TYR A 39 37.50 25.99 0.02
N ASP A 40 36.50 26.00 -0.86
CA ASP A 40 36.16 27.18 -1.67
C ASP A 40 35.84 28.40 -0.80
N ASP A 41 35.12 28.19 0.29
CA ASP A 41 34.78 29.26 1.23
C ASP A 41 36.00 29.75 2.02
N LEU A 42 36.91 28.85 2.42
CA LEU A 42 38.21 29.23 3.01
C LEU A 42 39.06 30.07 2.05
N VAL A 43 39.14 29.68 0.78
CA VAL A 43 39.85 30.47 -0.25
C VAL A 43 39.20 31.84 -0.44
N LYS A 44 37.87 31.93 -0.44
CA LYS A 44 37.13 33.20 -0.53
C LYS A 44 37.36 34.10 0.68
N ILE A 45 37.52 33.55 1.89
CA ILE A 45 37.82 34.33 3.10
C ILE A 45 39.13 35.09 2.92
N ILE A 46 40.18 34.42 2.45
CA ILE A 46 41.50 35.03 2.22
C ILE A 46 41.46 36.04 1.08
N LYS A 47 40.95 35.64 -0.09
CA LYS A 47 40.90 36.54 -1.26
C LYS A 47 40.00 37.76 -1.01
N GLY A 48 38.92 37.57 -0.25
CA GLY A 48 37.96 38.62 0.11
C GLY A 48 38.30 39.39 1.39
N HIS A 49 39.41 39.08 2.06
CA HIS A 49 39.85 39.72 3.33
C HIS A 49 38.76 39.74 4.42
N ARG A 50 37.99 38.65 4.54
CA ARG A 50 36.92 38.52 5.55
C ARG A 50 37.54 38.21 6.92
N LYS A 51 37.06 38.88 7.97
CA LYS A 51 37.53 38.67 9.36
C LYS A 51 36.81 37.54 10.09
N SER A 52 35.66 37.13 9.57
CA SER A 52 34.87 36.04 10.12
C SER A 52 34.06 35.33 9.05
N HIS A 53 33.76 34.06 9.31
CA HIS A 53 32.87 33.25 8.50
C HIS A 53 32.09 32.29 9.40
N PHE A 54 30.77 32.43 9.40
CA PHE A 54 29.90 31.56 10.17
C PHE A 54 29.94 30.13 9.64
N PHE A 55 30.27 29.18 10.49
CA PHE A 55 30.46 27.76 10.18
C PHE A 55 29.45 26.86 10.90
N GLY A 56 28.35 27.42 11.41
CA GLY A 56 27.25 26.67 12.03
C GLY A 56 27.34 26.58 13.54
N SER A 57 26.63 25.61 14.11
CA SER A 57 26.63 25.30 15.55
C SER A 57 27.39 24.00 15.85
N LEU A 58 27.95 23.93 17.06
CA LEU A 58 28.39 22.68 17.68
C LEU A 58 27.62 22.52 19.00
N VAL A 59 27.06 21.33 19.23
CA VAL A 59 26.36 21.02 20.48
C VAL A 59 27.08 19.90 21.18
N SER A 60 27.41 20.11 22.45
CA SER A 60 28.12 19.11 23.25
C SER A 60 27.61 19.03 24.69
N VAL A 61 27.64 17.81 25.24
CA VAL A 61 27.50 17.57 26.68
C VAL A 61 28.90 17.53 27.26
N TYR A 62 29.12 18.29 28.32
CA TYR A 62 30.39 18.26 29.03
C TYR A 62 30.36 17.19 30.11
N ASN A 63 31.28 16.23 30.04
CA ASN A 63 31.46 15.26 31.11
C ASN A 63 32.67 15.66 31.96
N PRO A 64 32.47 16.10 33.22
CA PRO A 64 33.57 16.45 34.13
C PRO A 64 34.36 15.26 34.69
N ASP A 65 34.02 14.02 34.35
CA ASP A 65 34.67 12.83 34.92
C ASP A 65 36.13 12.66 34.42
N GLY A 66 37.07 13.34 35.07
CA GLY A 66 38.52 13.11 34.91
C GLY A 66 39.40 14.36 35.01
N HIS A 67 40.70 14.17 34.76
CA HIS A 67 41.68 15.27 34.61
C HIS A 67 41.63 15.94 33.21
N ASN A 68 40.89 15.35 32.25
CA ASN A 68 40.76 15.85 30.87
C ASN A 68 39.32 16.36 30.65
N GLU A 69 39.15 17.42 29.87
CA GLU A 69 37.83 17.93 29.46
C GLU A 69 37.27 17.07 28.32
N GLU A 70 36.30 16.19 28.62
CA GLU A 70 35.64 15.38 27.60
C GLU A 70 34.33 16.03 27.12
N PHE A 71 34.26 16.27 25.82
CA PHE A 71 33.09 16.84 25.13
C PHE A 71 32.42 15.75 24.31
N LEU A 72 31.23 15.34 24.75
CA LEU A 72 30.38 14.43 24.01
C LEU A 72 29.61 15.21 22.94
N ILE A 73 29.89 14.97 21.67
CA ILE A 73 29.33 15.72 20.54
C ILE A 73 27.91 15.21 20.23
N ILE A 74 26.92 16.10 20.36
CA ILE A 74 25.50 15.82 20.07
C ILE A 74 25.13 16.29 18.66
N ASP A 75 25.69 17.42 18.22
CA ASP A 75 25.51 17.95 16.86
C ASP A 75 26.77 18.68 16.39
N GLY A 76 26.96 18.72 15.07
CA GLY A 76 28.13 19.31 14.42
C GLY A 76 29.31 18.34 14.22
N GLN A 77 29.09 17.05 14.46
CA GLN A 77 30.09 15.99 14.30
C GLN A 77 30.75 15.95 12.90
N GLN A 78 30.00 16.22 11.83
CA GLN A 78 30.51 16.20 10.45
C GLN A 78 31.50 17.36 10.21
N ARG A 79 31.24 18.54 10.79
CA ARG A 79 32.11 19.73 10.71
C ARG A 79 33.40 19.50 11.48
N LEU A 80 33.29 19.00 12.71
CA LEU A 80 34.43 18.67 13.57
C LEU A 80 35.35 17.64 12.91
N THR A 81 34.77 16.58 12.35
CA THR A 81 35.52 15.55 11.64
C THR A 81 36.20 16.12 10.40
N THR A 82 35.48 16.89 9.57
CA THR A 82 36.04 17.45 8.32
C THR A 82 37.20 18.41 8.58
N VAL A 83 37.09 19.29 9.57
CA VAL A 83 38.20 20.19 9.92
C VAL A 83 39.38 19.41 10.51
N SER A 84 39.13 18.33 11.25
CA SER A 84 40.19 17.44 11.73
C SER A 84 40.91 16.75 10.57
N LEU A 85 40.19 16.29 9.53
CA LEU A 85 40.78 15.75 8.30
C LEU A 85 41.61 16.80 7.55
N LEU A 86 41.12 18.03 7.47
CA LEU A 86 41.84 19.14 6.83
C LEU A 86 43.15 19.45 7.56
N PHE A 87 43.12 19.54 8.89
CA PHE A 87 44.32 19.70 9.71
C PHE A 87 45.30 18.53 9.55
N LEU A 88 44.80 17.29 9.50
CA LEU A 88 45.62 16.11 9.31
C LEU A 88 46.30 16.12 7.92
N ALA A 89 45.58 16.52 6.86
CA ALA A 89 46.15 16.66 5.53
C ALA A 89 47.26 17.74 5.49
N MET A 90 47.02 18.90 6.11
CA MET A 90 48.03 19.95 6.27
C MET A 90 49.27 19.44 7.03
N TYR A 91 49.07 18.76 8.15
CA TYR A 91 50.15 18.18 8.95
C TYR A 91 50.98 17.19 8.13
N ASN A 92 50.34 16.23 7.45
CA ASN A 92 51.03 15.20 6.67
C ASN A 92 51.80 15.78 5.47
N LEU A 93 51.28 16.82 4.81
CA LEU A 93 51.98 17.53 3.73
C LEU A 93 53.25 18.24 4.22
N ILE A 94 53.19 18.85 5.42
CA ILE A 94 54.35 19.51 6.03
C ILE A 94 55.36 18.48 6.54
N ASP A 95 54.89 17.43 7.21
CA ASP A 95 55.74 16.37 7.77
C ASP A 95 56.58 15.65 6.69
N LYS A 96 55.96 15.36 5.55
CA LYS A 96 56.62 14.75 4.39
C LYS A 96 57.48 15.72 3.58
N GLY A 97 57.51 17.01 3.93
CA GLY A 97 58.25 18.04 3.21
C GLY A 97 57.72 18.34 1.80
N VAL A 98 56.48 17.98 1.50
CA VAL A 98 55.82 18.28 0.21
C VAL A 98 55.51 19.78 0.12
N ILE A 99 55.16 20.39 1.25
CA ILE A 99 54.92 21.84 1.38
C ILE A 99 55.75 22.36 2.55
N VAL A 100 56.40 23.50 2.36
CA VAL A 100 57.17 24.18 3.42
C VAL A 100 56.36 25.37 3.91
N PRO A 101 55.97 25.42 5.20
CA PRO A 101 55.26 26.57 5.76
C PRO A 101 56.21 27.75 5.98
N GLU A 102 55.68 28.97 5.90
CA GLU A 102 56.40 30.19 6.28
C GLU A 102 56.59 30.26 7.80
N THR A 103 55.58 29.80 8.54
CA THR A 103 55.60 29.76 10.01
C THR A 103 56.28 28.49 10.52
N ALA A 104 57.46 28.65 11.15
CA ALA A 104 58.32 27.54 11.56
C ALA A 104 57.66 26.51 12.52
N ASN A 105 56.74 26.94 13.38
CA ASN A 105 56.09 26.06 14.36
C ASN A 105 54.69 25.57 13.93
N LEU A 106 54.22 25.86 12.69
CA LEU A 106 52.86 25.53 12.26
C LEU A 106 52.57 24.03 12.34
N LYS A 107 53.52 23.18 11.92
CA LYS A 107 53.42 21.71 12.04
C LYS A 107 53.09 21.27 13.47
N GLN A 108 53.89 21.76 14.42
CA GLN A 108 53.79 21.38 15.82
C GLN A 108 52.49 21.90 16.44
N ARG A 109 52.10 23.14 16.10
CA ARG A 109 50.82 23.72 16.51
C ARG A 109 49.64 22.90 16.02
N ILE A 110 49.60 22.54 14.73
CA ILE A 110 48.49 21.75 14.18
C ILE A 110 48.36 20.40 14.91
N PHE A 111 49.48 19.72 15.10
CA PHE A 111 49.49 18.39 15.71
C PHE A 111 49.11 18.43 17.20
N GLU A 112 49.78 19.26 17.99
CA GLU A 112 49.62 19.28 19.46
C GLU A 112 48.39 20.07 19.93
N GLU A 113 47.93 21.09 19.21
CA GLU A 113 46.76 21.89 19.63
C GLU A 113 45.44 21.24 19.21
N TYR A 114 45.36 20.55 18.07
CA TYR A 114 44.09 20.10 17.49
C TYR A 114 43.95 18.59 17.28
N LEU A 115 45.03 17.86 16.97
CA LEU A 115 44.94 16.45 16.55
C LEU A 115 45.21 15.46 17.69
N VAL A 116 46.22 15.73 18.54
CA VAL A 116 46.63 14.80 19.61
C VAL A 116 46.74 15.44 21.00
N ASP A 117 46.47 14.66 22.03
CA ASP A 117 46.83 14.92 23.43
C ASP A 117 48.25 14.41 23.68
N LYS A 118 49.20 15.35 23.81
CA LYS A 118 50.63 15.04 24.01
C LYS A 118 50.95 14.32 25.32
N TRP A 119 50.02 14.28 26.27
CA TRP A 119 50.21 13.65 27.58
C TRP A 119 49.69 12.21 27.63
N LYS A 120 49.03 11.74 26.56
CA LYS A 120 48.47 10.38 26.46
C LYS A 120 49.36 9.44 25.66
N PRO A 121 49.32 8.12 25.95
CA PRO A 121 49.96 7.09 25.13
C PRO A 121 49.47 7.13 23.68
N GLU A 122 50.33 6.69 22.75
CA GLU A 122 50.09 6.71 21.30
C GLU A 122 48.74 6.09 20.88
N ASP A 123 48.32 5.02 21.56
CA ASP A 123 47.05 4.33 21.29
C ASP A 123 45.79 5.14 21.66
N THR A 124 45.93 6.18 22.49
CA THR A 124 44.80 6.98 23.02
C THR A 124 44.98 8.48 22.83
N ARG A 125 46.05 8.92 22.17
CA ARG A 125 46.40 10.32 22.01
C ARG A 125 45.47 11.08 21.06
N ILE A 126 44.77 10.41 20.15
CA ILE A 126 43.92 11.10 19.16
C ILE A 126 42.75 11.79 19.89
N LYS A 127 42.63 13.11 19.70
CA LYS A 127 41.63 13.95 20.40
C LYS A 127 40.21 13.69 19.97
N LEU A 128 39.99 13.52 18.66
CA LEU A 128 38.69 13.15 18.11
C LEU A 128 38.55 11.63 18.19
N LYS A 129 37.53 11.16 18.90
CA LYS A 129 37.08 9.75 18.88
C LYS A 129 35.80 9.69 18.03
N PRO A 130 35.89 9.31 16.74
CA PRO A 130 34.71 9.08 15.91
C PRO A 130 33.87 7.89 16.40
N VAL A 131 32.71 7.70 15.77
CA VAL A 131 31.90 6.49 15.93
C VAL A 131 32.76 5.26 15.60
N LYS A 132 32.48 4.12 16.24
CA LYS A 132 33.30 2.90 16.18
C LYS A 132 33.70 2.47 14.75
N ASN A 133 32.78 2.53 13.78
CA ASN A 133 33.05 2.14 12.39
C ASN A 133 34.08 3.06 11.72
N ASP A 134 34.00 4.36 12.01
CA ASP A 134 34.90 5.39 11.49
C ASP A 134 36.22 5.48 12.23
N GLN A 135 36.25 5.05 13.50
CA GLN A 135 37.43 5.14 14.36
C GLN A 135 38.64 4.43 13.74
N THR A 136 38.42 3.26 13.12
CA THR A 136 39.49 2.49 12.47
C THR A 136 40.03 3.21 11.24
N ALA A 137 39.15 3.72 10.38
CA ALA A 137 39.54 4.45 9.17
C ALA A 137 40.27 5.75 9.52
N PHE A 138 39.74 6.52 10.47
CA PHE A 138 40.34 7.78 10.94
C PHE A 138 41.71 7.55 11.59
N GLY A 139 41.84 6.54 12.46
CA GLY A 139 43.11 6.21 13.10
C GLY A 139 44.20 5.84 12.10
N LYS A 140 43.86 5.09 11.05
CA LYS A 140 44.80 4.70 9.99
C LYS A 140 45.30 5.87 9.13
N LEU A 141 44.63 7.02 9.12
CA LEU A 141 45.12 8.23 8.43
C LEU A 141 46.34 8.87 9.13
N PHE A 142 46.63 8.46 10.37
CA PHE A 142 47.85 8.83 11.10
C PHE A 142 49.01 7.85 10.84
N SER A 143 48.74 6.72 10.18
CA SER A 143 49.71 5.68 9.83
C SER A 143 50.26 5.88 8.40
N ASP A 144 50.96 4.88 7.88
CA ASP A 144 51.44 4.88 6.50
C ASP A 144 50.27 4.88 5.48
N PRO A 145 50.37 5.60 4.34
CA PRO A 145 49.34 5.65 3.31
C PRO A 145 48.90 4.28 2.76
N THR A 146 49.72 3.25 2.86
CA THR A 146 49.38 1.88 2.44
C THR A 146 48.34 1.22 3.35
N GLU A 147 48.17 1.70 4.58
CA GLU A 147 47.20 1.15 5.55
C GLU A 147 45.81 1.80 5.45
N HIS A 148 45.68 2.89 4.69
CA HIS A 148 44.45 3.66 4.54
C HIS A 148 43.29 2.83 3.97
N ILE A 149 42.11 2.98 4.57
CA ILE A 149 40.88 2.32 4.10
C ILE A 149 40.25 3.18 3.01
N ARG A 150 40.59 2.92 1.75
CA ARG A 150 40.20 3.75 0.59
C ARG A 150 38.69 3.84 0.33
N GLU A 151 37.94 2.85 0.79
CA GLU A 151 36.47 2.80 0.65
C GLU A 151 35.74 3.74 1.62
N SER A 152 36.43 4.25 2.65
CA SER A 152 35.83 5.15 3.63
C SER A 152 35.74 6.59 3.11
N ASN A 153 34.58 7.23 3.31
CA ASN A 153 34.38 8.67 3.05
C ASN A 153 35.43 9.55 3.76
N LEU A 154 35.91 9.14 4.94
CA LEU A 154 36.98 9.84 5.66
C LEU A 154 38.26 9.90 4.83
N THR A 155 38.67 8.76 4.28
CA THR A 155 39.88 8.64 3.45
C THR A 155 39.71 9.41 2.15
N VAL A 156 38.58 9.26 1.46
CA VAL A 156 38.29 9.98 0.21
C VAL A 156 38.36 11.50 0.41
N ASN A 157 37.78 12.01 1.49
CA ASN A 157 37.79 13.45 1.78
C ASN A 157 39.14 13.94 2.32
N TYR A 158 39.88 13.12 3.05
CA TYR A 158 41.27 13.41 3.42
C TYR A 158 42.15 13.51 2.16
N ASP A 159 42.07 12.54 1.26
CA ASP A 159 42.84 12.52 0.00
C ASP A 159 42.50 13.74 -0.86
N TYR A 160 41.21 14.12 -0.92
CA TYR A 160 40.78 15.34 -1.57
C TYR A 160 41.47 16.59 -1.01
N PHE A 161 41.53 16.76 0.31
CA PHE A 161 42.24 17.89 0.91
C PHE A 161 43.74 17.82 0.65
N TYR A 162 44.34 16.64 0.78
CA TYR A 162 45.75 16.40 0.53
C TYR A 162 46.14 16.81 -0.90
N ASP A 163 45.35 16.44 -1.90
CA ASP A 163 45.56 16.82 -3.30
C ASP A 163 45.25 18.29 -3.57
N ARG A 164 44.19 18.82 -2.96
CA ARG A 164 43.77 20.20 -3.21
C ARG A 164 44.74 21.22 -2.65
N ILE A 165 45.29 21.00 -1.45
CA ILE A 165 46.28 21.90 -0.84
C ILE A 165 47.55 21.99 -1.72
N GLN A 166 47.95 20.89 -2.36
CA GLN A 166 49.11 20.86 -3.28
C GLN A 166 48.92 21.73 -4.52
N LYS A 167 47.69 22.11 -4.89
CA LYS A 167 47.43 23.05 -5.99
C LYS A 167 47.83 24.49 -5.64
N GLN A 168 48.08 24.78 -4.36
CA GLN A 168 48.56 26.07 -3.86
C GLN A 168 47.72 27.28 -4.33
N GLU A 169 46.39 27.14 -4.34
CA GLU A 169 45.47 28.27 -4.62
C GLU A 169 45.62 29.44 -3.62
N ILE A 170 46.04 29.09 -2.40
CA ILE A 170 46.49 29.94 -1.29
C ILE A 170 47.64 29.20 -0.58
N THR A 171 48.49 29.90 0.18
CA THR A 171 49.56 29.25 0.95
C THR A 171 49.00 28.43 2.11
N ILE A 172 49.78 27.48 2.64
CA ILE A 172 49.35 26.65 3.78
C ILE A 172 49.14 27.48 5.05
N ASP A 173 49.94 28.53 5.25
CA ASP A 173 49.77 29.52 6.32
C ASP A 173 48.47 30.32 6.12
N GLN A 174 48.18 30.78 4.90
CA GLN A 174 46.91 31.45 4.59
C GLN A 174 45.70 30.53 4.79
N LEU A 175 45.83 29.23 4.49
CA LEU A 175 44.79 28.26 4.75
C LEU A 175 44.56 28.09 6.25
N TYR A 176 45.62 28.02 7.06
CA TYR A 176 45.53 28.00 8.52
C TYR A 176 44.82 29.26 9.06
N ASP A 177 45.19 30.44 8.57
CA ASP A 177 44.55 31.71 8.93
C ASP A 177 43.06 31.74 8.55
N ALA A 178 42.71 31.17 7.39
CA ALA A 178 41.32 31.04 6.95
C ALA A 178 40.50 30.17 7.90
N ILE A 179 41.06 29.05 8.36
CA ILE A 179 40.41 28.16 9.34
C ILE A 179 40.23 28.89 10.68
N CYS A 180 41.19 29.72 11.08
CA CYS A 180 41.10 30.55 12.29
C CYS A 180 40.01 31.62 12.23
N CYS A 181 39.54 31.96 11.03
CA CYS A 181 38.42 32.89 10.83
C CYS A 181 37.04 32.24 11.00
N LEU A 182 36.94 30.90 11.00
CA LEU A 182 35.67 30.18 11.18
C LEU A 182 35.09 30.45 12.58
N GLU A 183 33.82 30.87 12.61
CA GLU A 183 33.03 31.14 13.81
C GLU A 183 31.90 30.14 13.96
N ILE A 184 31.66 29.68 15.18
CA ILE A 184 30.56 28.78 15.51
C ILE A 184 29.77 29.30 16.70
N ILE A 185 28.52 28.85 16.79
CA ILE A 185 27.76 28.90 18.02
C ILE A 185 28.03 27.60 18.78
N ASN A 186 28.78 27.69 19.87
CA ASN A 186 29.01 26.59 20.79
C ASN A 186 27.84 26.53 21.79
N ILE A 187 27.13 25.42 21.78
CA ILE A 187 26.04 25.12 22.70
C ILE A 187 26.51 24.03 23.64
N ARG A 188 26.67 24.39 24.92
CA ARG A 188 27.01 23.45 25.99
C ARG A 188 25.76 23.09 26.77
N LEU A 189 25.50 21.79 26.86
CA LEU A 189 24.41 21.23 27.64
C LEU A 189 24.90 20.92 29.06
N ASP A 190 24.09 21.31 30.03
CA ASP A 190 24.24 20.97 31.44
C ASP A 190 23.56 19.61 31.72
N MET A 191 23.86 18.99 32.87
CA MET A 191 23.32 17.65 33.23
C MET A 191 21.79 17.60 33.34
N ASP A 192 21.14 18.75 33.60
CA ASP A 192 19.69 18.88 33.72
C ASP A 192 19.00 19.18 32.37
N ASP A 193 19.77 19.48 31.32
CA ASP A 193 19.21 19.68 29.98
C ASP A 193 18.88 18.31 29.37
N ASN A 194 17.77 18.20 28.64
CA ASN A 194 17.45 16.98 27.88
C ASN A 194 18.14 17.04 26.49
N PRO A 195 19.22 16.28 26.24
CA PRO A 195 19.97 16.37 25.00
C PRO A 195 19.13 15.96 23.78
N GLN A 196 18.16 15.08 23.99
CA GLN A 196 17.29 14.55 22.94
C GLN A 196 16.36 15.62 22.37
N LEU A 197 15.68 16.39 23.22
CA LEU A 197 14.78 17.46 22.78
C LEU A 197 15.54 18.56 22.03
N ILE A 198 16.77 18.85 22.48
CA ILE A 198 17.63 19.84 21.85
C ILE A 198 18.12 19.34 20.49
N PHE A 199 18.49 18.06 20.39
CA PHE A 199 18.85 17.42 19.13
C PHE A 199 17.69 17.41 18.12
N GLU A 200 16.47 17.06 18.55
CA GLU A 200 15.28 17.10 17.70
C GLU A 200 15.03 18.51 17.13
N SER A 201 15.20 19.55 17.96
CA SER A 201 14.96 20.94 17.56
C SER A 201 15.99 21.46 16.56
N LEU A 202 17.26 21.07 16.71
CA LEU A 202 18.39 21.60 15.92
C LEU A 202 18.55 20.93 14.56
N ASN A 203 18.20 19.64 14.44
CA ASN A 203 18.34 18.87 13.20
C ASN A 203 17.46 19.34 12.04
N SER A 204 16.57 20.32 12.26
CA SER A 204 15.75 20.94 11.21
C SER A 204 16.54 21.80 10.21
N THR A 205 17.84 22.06 10.45
CA THR A 205 18.64 23.02 9.67
C THR A 205 19.93 22.45 9.02
N GLY A 206 20.18 21.14 9.18
CA GLY A 206 21.41 20.45 8.74
C GLY A 206 21.23 19.46 7.58
N LEU A 207 22.22 18.59 7.35
CA LEU A 207 22.05 17.43 6.46
C LEU A 207 21.07 16.45 7.12
N ASP A 208 19.91 16.24 6.52
CA ASP A 208 18.83 15.43 7.08
C ASP A 208 19.32 14.07 7.60
N LEU A 209 18.87 13.72 8.80
CA LEU A 209 19.05 12.37 9.35
C LEU A 209 18.03 11.43 8.72
N SER A 210 18.44 10.18 8.47
CA SER A 210 17.47 9.15 8.12
C SER A 210 16.51 8.91 9.29
N GLU A 211 15.31 8.39 9.01
CA GLU A 211 14.35 8.05 10.06
C GLU A 211 14.93 6.99 11.02
N GLY A 212 15.69 6.03 10.49
CA GLY A 212 16.44 5.05 11.28
C GLY A 212 17.45 5.70 12.23
N ASP A 213 18.20 6.72 11.79
CA ASP A 213 19.13 7.46 12.65
C ASP A 213 18.40 8.20 13.77
N LYS A 214 17.26 8.86 13.46
CA LYS A 214 16.45 9.54 14.47
C LYS A 214 15.97 8.57 15.54
N ILE A 215 15.57 7.36 15.14
CA ILE A 215 15.13 6.31 16.06
C ILE A 215 16.29 5.78 16.91
N ARG A 216 17.48 5.53 16.32
CA ARG A 216 18.68 5.16 17.10
C ARG A 216 18.95 6.19 18.20
N ASN A 217 18.92 7.48 17.83
CA ASN A 217 19.12 8.59 18.74
C ASN A 217 18.07 8.61 19.85
N PHE A 218 16.79 8.46 19.49
CA PHE A 218 15.69 8.43 20.45
C PHE A 218 15.82 7.31 21.49
N ILE A 219 16.18 6.11 21.06
CA ILE A 219 16.29 4.94 21.94
C ILE A 219 17.51 5.04 22.87
N LEU A 220 18.67 5.49 22.35
CA LEU A 220 19.93 5.38 23.07
C LEU A 220 20.32 6.65 23.85
N MET A 221 19.93 7.84 23.41
CA MET A 221 20.47 9.09 23.98
C MET A 221 20.08 9.31 25.45
N GLY A 222 18.94 8.79 25.89
CA GLY A 222 18.50 8.85 27.29
C GLY A 222 19.15 7.85 28.23
N LEU A 223 19.95 6.91 27.72
CA LEU A 223 20.57 5.85 28.52
C LEU A 223 21.92 6.28 29.11
N PRO A 224 22.38 5.68 30.22
CA PRO A 224 23.75 5.85 30.69
C PRO A 224 24.80 5.44 29.65
N SER A 225 25.96 6.10 29.61
CA SER A 225 27.00 5.89 28.58
C SER A 225 27.42 4.42 28.40
N LYS A 226 27.45 3.63 29.48
CA LYS A 226 27.79 2.21 29.39
C LYS A 226 26.68 1.39 28.71
N GLU A 227 25.43 1.67 29.06
CA GLU A 227 24.27 1.01 28.45
C GLU A 227 24.11 1.39 26.98
N GLN A 228 24.47 2.62 26.59
CA GLN A 228 24.50 3.03 25.19
C GLN A 228 25.41 2.13 24.35
N GLU A 229 26.65 1.92 24.79
CA GLU A 229 27.60 1.02 24.11
C GLU A 229 27.12 -0.42 24.12
N ASP A 230 26.65 -0.91 25.28
CA ASP A 230 26.17 -2.28 25.43
C ASP A 230 24.96 -2.57 24.52
N TYR A 231 23.95 -1.70 24.49
CA TYR A 231 22.74 -1.87 23.68
C TYR A 231 23.00 -1.66 22.18
N TYR A 232 23.91 -0.74 21.84
CA TYR A 232 24.34 -0.57 20.45
C TYR A 232 24.97 -1.86 19.91
N GLU A 233 25.94 -2.44 20.63
CA GLU A 233 26.63 -3.66 20.20
C GLU A 233 25.74 -4.91 20.27
N LYS A 234 24.95 -5.04 21.34
CA LYS A 234 24.11 -6.22 21.56
C LYS A 234 22.97 -6.28 20.57
N TYR A 235 22.36 -5.14 20.23
CA TYR A 235 21.13 -5.05 19.45
C TYR A 235 21.25 -4.20 18.19
N TRP A 236 21.51 -2.89 18.32
CA TRP A 236 21.33 -1.95 17.20
C TRP A 236 22.25 -2.22 16.00
N ASN A 237 23.55 -2.43 16.24
CA ASN A 237 24.50 -2.77 15.18
C ASN A 237 24.08 -4.05 14.43
N LYS A 238 23.53 -5.04 15.14
CA LYS A 238 23.02 -6.26 14.50
C LYS A 238 21.75 -6.00 13.68
N ILE A 239 20.88 -5.09 14.14
CA ILE A 239 19.73 -4.64 13.36
C ILE A 239 20.22 -3.99 12.06
N GLU A 240 21.17 -3.06 12.13
CA GLU A 240 21.77 -2.41 10.94
C GLU A 240 22.32 -3.42 9.94
N VAL A 241 23.08 -4.41 10.41
CA VAL A 241 23.62 -5.47 9.54
C VAL A 241 22.51 -6.32 8.93
N CYS A 242 21.53 -6.77 9.72
CA CYS A 242 20.42 -7.60 9.23
C CYS A 242 19.55 -6.88 8.19
N THR A 243 19.48 -5.54 8.24
CA THR A 243 18.66 -4.73 7.31
C THR A 243 19.46 -4.15 6.14
N LYS A 244 20.71 -4.59 5.95
CA LYS A 244 21.64 -4.00 4.95
C LYS A 244 21.77 -2.48 5.08
N TYR A 245 21.75 -1.99 6.32
CA TYR A 245 21.81 -0.58 6.71
C TYR A 245 20.61 0.28 6.27
N ASP A 246 19.57 -0.28 5.65
CA ASP A 246 18.28 0.40 5.44
C ASP A 246 17.32 0.15 6.62
N VAL A 247 17.67 0.71 7.77
CA VAL A 247 16.89 0.57 9.00
C VAL A 247 15.52 1.26 8.87
N SER A 248 15.41 2.31 8.05
CA SER A 248 14.17 3.07 7.87
C SER A 248 13.07 2.21 7.23
N ALA A 249 13.38 1.48 6.16
CA ALA A 249 12.42 0.57 5.53
C ALA A 249 12.01 -0.57 6.46
N PHE A 250 12.97 -1.17 7.18
CA PHE A 250 12.68 -2.19 8.18
C PHE A 250 11.73 -1.70 9.27
N ILE A 251 12.00 -0.52 9.86
CA ILE A 251 11.16 0.00 10.94
C ILE A 251 9.75 0.30 10.42
N ARG A 252 9.62 0.80 9.19
CA ARG A 252 8.31 1.00 8.56
C ARG A 252 7.52 -0.31 8.49
N ASP A 253 8.14 -1.39 8.03
CA ASP A 253 7.50 -2.71 7.94
C ASP A 253 7.20 -3.29 9.34
N TYR A 254 8.12 -3.12 10.30
CA TYR A 254 7.94 -3.52 11.70
C TYR A 254 6.75 -2.79 12.35
N LEU A 255 6.67 -1.47 12.23
CA LEU A 255 5.54 -0.69 12.74
C LEU A 255 4.24 -1.06 12.04
N SER A 256 4.28 -1.37 10.73
CA SER A 256 3.11 -1.85 10.00
C SER A 256 2.54 -3.11 10.63
N VAL A 257 3.39 -4.07 11.00
CA VAL A 257 2.97 -5.27 11.74
C VAL A 257 2.40 -4.91 13.12
N LYS A 258 3.08 -4.04 13.88
CA LYS A 258 2.70 -3.72 15.27
C LYS A 258 1.44 -2.87 15.42
N GLN A 259 1.23 -1.91 14.52
CA GLN A 259 0.14 -0.94 14.59
C GLN A 259 -1.00 -1.26 13.63
N GLN A 260 -0.82 -2.23 12.72
CA GLN A 260 -1.77 -2.57 11.65
C GLN A 260 -2.09 -1.36 10.75
N ALA A 261 -1.12 -0.45 10.61
CA ALA A 261 -1.20 0.76 9.81
C ALA A 261 0.18 1.05 9.24
N ILE A 262 0.27 1.44 7.97
CA ILE A 262 1.56 1.66 7.29
C ILE A 262 1.99 3.10 7.49
N PRO A 263 3.10 3.38 8.20
CA PRO A 263 3.57 4.75 8.38
C PRO A 263 3.98 5.38 7.04
N GLN A 264 3.66 6.67 6.88
CA GLN A 264 4.24 7.49 5.82
C GLN A 264 5.76 7.60 6.02
N GLN A 265 6.55 7.58 4.94
CA GLN A 265 8.01 7.55 5.00
C GLN A 265 8.61 8.69 5.86
N LYS A 266 8.00 9.89 5.84
CA LYS A 266 8.47 11.07 6.61
C LYS A 266 8.00 11.09 8.07
N LYS A 267 7.03 10.25 8.43
CA LYS A 267 6.43 10.19 9.77
C LYS A 267 6.86 8.95 10.55
N ILE A 268 7.79 8.12 10.02
CA ILE A 268 8.25 6.87 10.67
C ILE A 268 8.76 7.16 12.08
N TYR A 269 9.60 8.19 12.25
CA TYR A 269 10.13 8.59 13.55
C TYR A 269 9.03 8.93 14.56
N ILE A 270 8.07 9.77 14.15
CA ILE A 270 6.98 10.24 15.02
C ILE A 270 6.10 9.06 15.42
N ASN A 271 5.69 8.23 14.46
CA ASN A 271 4.89 7.04 14.72
C ASN A 271 5.60 6.04 15.63
N PHE A 272 6.92 5.88 15.48
CA PHE A 272 7.73 5.03 16.36
C PHE A 272 7.78 5.58 17.79
N LYS A 273 8.01 6.89 17.93
CA LYS A 273 8.03 7.56 19.23
C LYS A 273 6.70 7.40 19.95
N ASP A 274 5.58 7.68 19.27
CA ASP A 274 4.23 7.52 19.82
C ASP A 274 3.96 6.07 20.21
N PHE A 275 4.38 5.09 19.40
CA PHE A 275 4.27 3.66 19.71
C PHE A 275 4.95 3.30 21.04
N VAL A 276 6.18 3.79 21.25
CA VAL A 276 6.96 3.49 22.46
C VAL A 276 6.42 4.24 23.68
N GLU A 277 6.15 5.54 23.54
CA GLU A 277 5.72 6.40 24.66
C GLU A 277 4.30 6.08 25.13
N LEU A 278 3.33 5.92 24.20
CA LEU A 278 1.95 5.56 24.53
C LEU A 278 1.86 4.12 25.03
N GLY A 279 2.66 3.22 24.45
CA GLY A 279 2.75 1.82 24.86
C GLY A 279 3.51 1.60 26.18
N LYS A 280 4.23 2.63 26.67
CA LYS A 280 5.15 2.55 27.83
C LYS A 280 6.11 1.36 27.72
N ILE A 281 6.65 1.16 26.53
CA ILE A 281 7.48 0.00 26.22
C ILE A 281 8.89 0.23 26.76
N GLU A 282 9.44 -0.75 27.49
CA GLU A 282 10.82 -0.69 27.98
C GLU A 282 11.84 -0.87 26.85
N THR A 283 12.97 -0.18 26.96
CA THR A 283 13.99 -0.08 25.90
C THR A 283 14.63 -1.42 25.51
N GLU A 284 15.06 -2.23 26.48
CA GLU A 284 15.73 -3.50 26.17
C GLU A 284 14.80 -4.55 25.54
N PRO A 285 13.59 -4.81 26.08
CA PRO A 285 12.62 -5.69 25.43
C PRO A 285 12.28 -5.25 24.00
N LEU A 286 12.11 -3.94 23.77
CA LEU A 286 11.89 -3.36 22.45
C LEU A 286 13.03 -3.68 21.48
N LEU A 287 14.28 -3.43 21.89
CA LEU A 287 15.46 -3.71 21.08
C LEU A 287 15.64 -5.22 20.79
N ALA A 288 15.35 -6.07 21.78
CA ALA A 288 15.40 -7.52 21.60
C ALA A 288 14.35 -8.00 20.60
N GLU A 289 13.12 -7.48 20.66
CA GLU A 289 12.07 -7.77 19.70
C GLU A 289 12.42 -7.24 18.30
N MET A 290 12.85 -5.99 18.19
CA MET A 290 13.28 -5.40 16.91
C MET A 290 14.39 -6.24 16.27
N LEU A 291 15.37 -6.71 17.05
CA LEU A 291 16.41 -7.61 16.55
C LEU A 291 15.85 -8.95 16.05
N ALA A 292 14.85 -9.53 16.74
CA ALA A 292 14.20 -10.75 16.27
C ALA A 292 13.49 -10.54 14.92
N TYR A 293 12.80 -9.40 14.74
CA TYR A 293 12.20 -9.05 13.46
C TYR A 293 13.24 -8.70 12.39
N ALA A 294 14.35 -8.03 12.73
CA ALA A 294 15.42 -7.73 11.79
C ALA A 294 16.05 -9.02 11.23
N LYS A 295 16.24 -10.05 12.05
CA LYS A 295 16.70 -11.37 11.58
C LYS A 295 15.73 -12.02 10.59
N ARG A 296 14.42 -11.89 10.81
CA ARG A 296 13.40 -12.36 9.86
C ARG A 296 13.43 -11.53 8.58
N TYR A 297 13.60 -10.21 8.72
CA TYR A 297 13.75 -9.29 7.60
C TYR A 297 14.94 -9.65 6.72
N GLN A 298 16.06 -10.04 7.34
CA GLN A 298 17.25 -10.49 6.62
C GLN A 298 16.96 -11.70 5.72
N ILE A 299 16.16 -12.67 6.19
CA ILE A 299 15.73 -13.81 5.36
C ILE A 299 15.00 -13.31 4.10
N LEU A 300 14.13 -12.30 4.25
CA LEU A 300 13.40 -11.69 3.11
C LEU A 300 14.32 -10.92 2.16
N LEU A 301 15.49 -10.45 2.60
CA LEU A 301 16.45 -9.72 1.76
C LEU A 301 17.46 -10.63 1.06
N ASP A 302 17.87 -11.71 1.71
CA ASP A 302 19.00 -12.52 1.27
C ASP A 302 18.61 -13.88 0.70
N GLY A 303 17.45 -14.44 1.06
CA GLY A 303 17.12 -15.83 0.74
C GLY A 303 18.10 -16.79 1.40
N ASN A 304 17.93 -17.01 2.72
CA ASN A 304 18.71 -17.98 3.51
C ASN A 304 17.81 -18.68 4.54
N SER A 305 16.66 -19.15 4.10
CA SER A 305 15.65 -19.80 4.94
C SER A 305 15.99 -21.27 5.25
N GLY A 306 17.00 -21.83 4.59
CA GLY A 306 17.32 -23.26 4.65
C GLY A 306 16.48 -24.14 3.71
N SER A 307 15.73 -23.54 2.79
CA SER A 307 14.95 -24.24 1.76
C SER A 307 15.23 -23.58 0.40
N ALA A 308 15.88 -24.31 -0.50
CA ALA A 308 16.21 -23.80 -1.83
C ALA A 308 14.98 -23.30 -2.60
N ALA A 309 13.82 -23.94 -2.41
CA ALA A 309 12.57 -23.54 -3.06
C ALA A 309 12.03 -22.20 -2.51
N LEU A 310 12.13 -21.98 -1.20
CA LEU A 310 11.73 -20.72 -0.55
C LEU A 310 12.72 -19.61 -0.89
N ASP A 311 14.02 -19.89 -0.84
CA ASP A 311 15.08 -18.94 -1.18
C ASP A 311 14.97 -18.47 -2.63
N ALA A 312 14.70 -19.39 -3.57
CA ALA A 312 14.43 -19.05 -4.96
C ALA A 312 13.15 -18.20 -5.11
N CYS A 313 12.11 -18.46 -4.31
CA CYS A 313 10.90 -17.63 -4.32
C CYS A 313 11.17 -16.22 -3.79
N ILE A 314 11.95 -16.10 -2.72
CA ILE A 314 12.34 -14.81 -2.13
C ILE A 314 13.17 -14.00 -3.13
N ASP A 315 14.14 -14.62 -3.78
CA ASP A 315 14.94 -13.95 -4.83
C ASP A 315 14.04 -13.40 -5.94
N ARG A 316 13.11 -14.20 -6.45
CA ARG A 316 12.15 -13.76 -7.47
C ARG A 316 11.26 -12.60 -7.01
N LEU A 317 10.74 -12.65 -5.77
CA LEU A 317 9.95 -11.55 -5.20
C LEU A 317 10.78 -10.27 -5.02
N ASN A 318 12.05 -10.39 -4.64
CA ASN A 318 12.97 -9.26 -4.56
C ASN A 318 13.29 -8.68 -5.94
N ARG A 319 13.47 -9.52 -6.97
CA ARG A 319 13.65 -9.10 -8.36
C ARG A 319 12.43 -8.37 -8.93
N LEU A 320 11.23 -8.78 -8.51
CA LEU A 320 9.96 -8.10 -8.83
C LEU A 320 9.71 -6.86 -7.95
N GLU A 321 10.56 -6.59 -6.96
CA GLU A 321 10.42 -5.48 -5.99
C GLU A 321 9.06 -5.46 -5.27
N THR A 322 8.49 -6.62 -4.98
CA THR A 322 7.20 -6.75 -4.30
C THR A 322 7.36 -6.56 -2.78
N THR A 323 7.78 -5.36 -2.35
CA THR A 323 8.05 -5.04 -0.94
C THR A 323 6.79 -5.01 -0.08
N VAL A 324 5.63 -4.81 -0.71
CA VAL A 324 4.31 -4.75 -0.07
C VAL A 324 3.93 -5.99 0.76
N THR A 325 4.50 -7.15 0.43
CA THR A 325 4.23 -8.40 1.16
C THR A 325 5.07 -8.57 2.42
N ARG A 326 6.11 -7.73 2.61
CA ARG A 326 7.08 -7.90 3.70
C ARG A 326 6.44 -7.91 5.09
N PRO A 327 5.50 -7.01 5.44
CA PRO A 327 4.83 -7.06 6.75
C PRO A 327 4.12 -8.40 7.00
N TYR A 328 3.42 -8.92 5.98
CA TYR A 328 2.76 -10.22 6.07
C TYR A 328 3.76 -11.37 6.26
N PHE A 329 4.83 -11.37 5.46
CA PHE A 329 5.85 -12.42 5.55
C PHE A 329 6.64 -12.38 6.86
N LEU A 330 6.80 -11.22 7.49
CA LEU A 330 7.37 -11.12 8.83
C LEU A 330 6.52 -11.88 9.86
N GLU A 331 5.20 -11.81 9.77
CA GLU A 331 4.29 -12.61 10.61
C GLU A 331 4.37 -14.11 10.27
N VAL A 332 4.43 -14.48 9.00
CA VAL A 332 4.59 -15.90 8.59
C VAL A 332 5.90 -16.48 9.14
N LEU A 333 7.01 -15.73 9.04
CA LEU A 333 8.29 -16.15 9.59
C LEU A 333 8.29 -16.16 11.12
N ARG A 334 7.54 -15.26 11.78
CA ARG A 334 7.32 -15.31 13.23
C ARG A 334 6.66 -16.63 13.63
N LEU A 335 5.58 -17.03 12.95
CA LEU A 335 4.88 -18.30 13.18
C LEU A 335 5.80 -19.50 12.95
N TYR A 336 6.69 -19.45 11.95
CA TYR A 336 7.71 -20.47 11.74
C TYR A 336 8.69 -20.57 12.92
N ASN A 337 9.22 -19.42 13.39
CA ASN A 337 10.12 -19.41 14.56
C ASN A 337 9.45 -19.91 15.84
N GLU A 338 8.13 -19.72 15.97
CA GLU A 338 7.32 -20.21 17.09
C GLU A 338 6.87 -21.67 16.94
N ASN A 339 7.34 -22.36 15.88
CA ASN A 339 6.99 -23.75 15.54
C ASN A 339 5.49 -23.97 15.26
N LYS A 340 4.77 -22.92 14.85
CA LYS A 340 3.36 -22.97 14.43
C LYS A 340 3.21 -23.40 12.97
N LEU A 341 4.22 -23.08 12.16
CA LEU A 341 4.31 -23.49 10.75
C LEU A 341 5.57 -24.32 10.52
N THR A 342 5.47 -25.28 9.61
CA THR A 342 6.62 -26.01 9.09
C THR A 342 7.25 -25.25 7.92
N LEU A 343 8.52 -25.55 7.61
CA LEU A 343 9.22 -24.92 6.49
C LEU A 343 8.53 -25.18 5.14
N ALA A 344 7.89 -26.35 4.97
CA ALA A 344 7.10 -26.68 3.79
C ALA A 344 5.86 -25.77 3.67
N GLN A 345 5.14 -25.56 4.76
CA GLN A 345 3.98 -24.65 4.78
C GLN A 345 4.38 -23.20 4.51
N VAL A 346 5.50 -22.72 5.07
CA VAL A 346 6.04 -21.39 4.76
C VAL A 346 6.37 -21.28 3.27
N THR A 347 7.03 -22.30 2.70
CA THR A 347 7.34 -22.34 1.27
C THR A 347 6.08 -22.24 0.41
N GLU A 348 5.03 -22.98 0.77
CA GLU A 348 3.74 -22.96 0.08
C GLU A 348 3.03 -21.60 0.16
N ILE A 349 3.09 -20.92 1.32
CA ILE A 349 2.55 -19.57 1.50
C ILE A 349 3.23 -18.57 0.56
N PHE A 350 4.56 -18.61 0.47
CA PHE A 350 5.32 -17.72 -0.40
C PHE A 350 5.02 -17.99 -1.87
N LEU A 351 5.00 -19.25 -2.30
CA LEU A 351 4.68 -19.63 -3.69
C LEU A 351 3.24 -19.26 -4.07
N THR A 352 2.27 -19.45 -3.17
CA THR A 352 0.86 -19.05 -3.40
C THR A 352 0.75 -17.54 -3.56
N THR A 353 1.50 -16.79 -2.73
CA THR A 353 1.54 -15.33 -2.78
C THR A 353 2.20 -14.84 -4.08
N GLU A 354 3.29 -15.48 -4.52
CA GLU A 354 3.94 -15.21 -5.81
C GLU A 354 2.96 -15.41 -6.97
N ASN A 355 2.24 -16.53 -7.00
CA ASN A 355 1.25 -16.82 -8.04
C ASN A 355 0.12 -15.78 -8.07
N TYR A 356 -0.38 -15.39 -6.89
CA TYR A 356 -1.39 -14.35 -6.75
C TYR A 356 -0.92 -13.00 -7.34
N LEU A 357 0.26 -12.54 -6.95
CA LEU A 357 0.84 -11.27 -7.43
C LEU A 357 1.08 -11.29 -8.94
N PHE A 358 1.63 -12.39 -9.45
CA PHE A 358 1.95 -12.49 -10.86
C PHE A 358 0.70 -12.57 -11.75
N ARG A 359 -0.31 -13.34 -11.37
CA ARG A 359 -1.59 -13.38 -12.09
C ARG A 359 -2.25 -12.01 -12.14
N ARG A 360 -2.26 -11.28 -11.02
CA ARG A 360 -2.75 -9.89 -10.98
C ARG A 360 -2.00 -8.97 -11.95
N THR A 361 -0.68 -9.13 -12.04
CA THR A 361 0.18 -8.36 -12.95
C THR A 361 -0.14 -8.66 -14.43
N MET A 362 -0.50 -9.91 -14.74
CA MET A 362 -0.91 -10.30 -16.09
C MET A 362 -2.28 -9.78 -16.49
N CYS A 363 -3.21 -9.70 -15.53
CA CYS A 363 -4.57 -9.20 -15.75
C CYS A 363 -4.73 -7.68 -15.51
N ASP A 364 -3.64 -6.91 -15.48
CA ASP A 364 -3.62 -5.45 -15.24
C ASP A 364 -4.40 -5.00 -14.00
N LEU A 365 -4.39 -5.81 -12.93
CA LEU A 365 -5.05 -5.45 -11.70
C LEU A 365 -4.23 -4.41 -10.91
N PRO A 366 -4.88 -3.38 -10.33
CA PRO A 366 -4.20 -2.33 -9.59
C PRO A 366 -3.37 -2.87 -8.41
N THR A 367 -2.22 -2.24 -8.15
CA THR A 367 -1.31 -2.60 -7.06
C THR A 367 -1.63 -1.92 -5.73
N ASN A 368 -2.40 -0.82 -5.74
CA ASN A 368 -2.64 -0.01 -4.54
C ASN A 368 -3.28 -0.82 -3.40
N ALA A 369 -4.26 -1.67 -3.74
CA ALA A 369 -4.96 -2.51 -2.77
C ALA A 369 -4.05 -3.55 -2.09
N LEU A 370 -2.88 -3.88 -2.66
CA LEU A 370 -2.00 -4.91 -2.12
C LEU A 370 -1.48 -4.56 -0.72
N ASN A 371 -1.18 -3.28 -0.47
CA ASN A 371 -0.66 -2.81 0.82
C ASN A 371 -1.57 -3.25 1.96
N LYS A 372 -2.87 -2.96 1.82
CA LYS A 372 -3.85 -3.29 2.84
C LYS A 372 -4.22 -4.76 2.85
N ILE A 373 -4.30 -5.42 1.69
CA ILE A 373 -4.56 -6.86 1.61
C ILE A 373 -3.54 -7.60 2.46
N PHE A 374 -2.24 -7.40 2.21
CA PHE A 374 -1.19 -8.12 2.95
C PHE A 374 -1.07 -7.67 4.41
N LEU A 375 -1.24 -6.38 4.69
CA LEU A 375 -1.25 -5.89 6.07
C LEU A 375 -2.31 -6.60 6.93
N MET A 376 -3.52 -6.78 6.40
CA MET A 376 -4.65 -7.36 7.11
C MET A 376 -4.75 -8.89 6.99
N LEU A 377 -4.04 -9.50 6.04
CA LEU A 377 -4.20 -10.91 5.66
C LEU A 377 -4.02 -11.87 6.84
N HIS A 378 -3.01 -11.63 7.67
CA HIS A 378 -2.79 -12.45 8.87
C HIS A 378 -3.99 -12.38 9.82
N ARG A 379 -4.46 -11.17 10.14
CA ARG A 379 -5.61 -10.95 11.04
C ARG A 379 -6.90 -11.54 10.47
N GLU A 380 -7.09 -11.45 9.16
CA GLU A 380 -8.23 -12.06 8.46
C GLU A 380 -8.22 -13.58 8.57
N ILE A 381 -7.05 -14.21 8.38
CA ILE A 381 -6.88 -15.67 8.53
C ILE A 381 -7.22 -16.11 9.96
N ILE A 382 -6.71 -15.39 10.97
CA ILE A 382 -7.01 -15.71 12.38
C ILE A 382 -8.48 -15.50 12.70
N ARG A 383 -9.16 -14.53 12.08
CA ARG A 383 -10.57 -14.22 12.34
C ARG A 383 -11.51 -15.37 11.95
N TYR A 384 -11.13 -16.27 11.05
CA TYR A 384 -12.05 -17.31 10.57
C TYR A 384 -12.45 -18.32 11.66
N ASP A 385 -11.57 -18.64 12.61
CA ASP A 385 -11.90 -19.52 13.74
C ASP A 385 -11.16 -19.17 15.04
N GLY A 386 -10.42 -18.06 15.08
CA GLY A 386 -9.65 -17.60 16.23
C GLY A 386 -8.31 -18.31 16.44
N THR A 387 -7.89 -19.20 15.52
CA THR A 387 -6.69 -20.04 15.68
C THR A 387 -5.71 -19.92 14.50
N GLU A 388 -4.47 -20.31 14.76
CA GLU A 388 -3.40 -20.43 13.76
C GLU A 388 -3.42 -21.79 13.04
N ASP A 389 -4.35 -22.69 13.39
CA ASP A 389 -4.42 -24.03 12.83
C ASP A 389 -4.85 -23.97 11.35
N ASN A 390 -4.40 -24.93 10.55
CA ASN A 390 -4.74 -25.01 9.12
C ASN A 390 -4.47 -23.70 8.34
N TYR A 391 -3.44 -22.95 8.75
CA TYR A 391 -3.14 -21.59 8.26
C TYR A 391 -3.04 -21.49 6.74
N VAL A 392 -2.41 -22.49 6.09
CA VAL A 392 -2.22 -22.51 4.64
C VAL A 392 -3.55 -22.60 3.90
N GLU A 393 -4.47 -23.44 4.36
CA GLU A 393 -5.79 -23.58 3.74
C GLU A 393 -6.64 -22.33 3.93
N LYS A 394 -6.57 -21.72 5.12
CA LYS A 394 -7.20 -20.42 5.39
C LYS A 394 -6.64 -19.31 4.51
N LEU A 395 -5.32 -19.27 4.29
CA LEU A 395 -4.69 -18.32 3.37
C LEU A 395 -5.23 -18.48 1.95
N LYS A 396 -5.26 -19.73 1.44
CA LYS A 396 -5.80 -20.01 0.10
C LYS A 396 -7.23 -19.52 -0.01
N TYR A 397 -8.07 -19.82 0.98
CA TYR A 397 -9.44 -19.33 1.03
C TYR A 397 -9.52 -17.79 1.08
N ALA A 398 -8.71 -17.13 1.90
CA ALA A 398 -8.68 -15.68 2.03
C ALA A 398 -8.33 -14.99 0.71
N LEU A 399 -7.37 -15.53 -0.05
CA LEU A 399 -7.01 -14.99 -1.36
C LEU A 399 -8.06 -15.29 -2.44
N LEU A 400 -8.65 -16.49 -2.44
CA LEU A 400 -9.69 -16.89 -3.40
C LEU A 400 -11.03 -16.17 -3.17
N SER A 401 -11.33 -15.81 -1.91
CA SER A 401 -12.55 -15.09 -1.55
C SER A 401 -12.51 -13.61 -1.94
N LYS A 402 -11.33 -13.06 -2.28
CA LYS A 402 -11.22 -11.67 -2.73
C LYS A 402 -12.03 -11.44 -4.01
N ARG A 403 -12.71 -10.28 -4.08
CA ARG A 403 -13.57 -9.88 -5.20
C ARG A 403 -13.02 -8.66 -5.93
N GLU A 404 -13.59 -8.39 -7.11
CA GLU A 404 -13.32 -7.19 -7.92
C GLU A 404 -11.82 -6.90 -8.10
N ARG A 405 -11.34 -5.73 -7.68
CA ARG A 405 -9.94 -5.30 -7.84
C ARG A 405 -8.96 -6.07 -6.95
N ALA A 406 -9.44 -6.70 -5.88
CA ALA A 406 -8.65 -7.53 -4.97
C ALA A 406 -8.61 -9.02 -5.38
N ARG A 407 -9.40 -9.44 -6.38
CA ARG A 407 -9.56 -10.85 -6.74
C ARG A 407 -8.26 -11.57 -7.10
N PHE A 408 -8.29 -12.89 -6.94
CA PHE A 408 -7.32 -13.82 -7.51
C PHE A 408 -7.82 -14.20 -8.92
N PRO A 409 -7.14 -13.80 -10.02
CA PRO A 409 -7.60 -14.13 -11.37
C PRO A 409 -7.68 -15.64 -11.60
N ASP A 410 -8.83 -16.10 -12.09
CA ASP A 410 -9.04 -17.51 -12.44
C ASP A 410 -8.27 -17.89 -13.72
N ASP A 411 -8.33 -19.17 -14.08
CA ASP A 411 -7.62 -19.67 -15.26
C ASP A 411 -8.15 -19.13 -16.58
N VAL A 412 -9.45 -18.79 -16.65
CA VAL A 412 -10.06 -18.27 -17.88
C VAL A 412 -9.58 -16.85 -18.13
N GLU A 413 -9.66 -16.01 -17.10
CA GLU A 413 -9.18 -14.63 -17.13
C GLU A 413 -7.68 -14.57 -17.39
N PHE A 414 -6.89 -15.34 -16.64
CA PHE A 414 -5.43 -15.37 -16.80
C PHE A 414 -5.00 -15.85 -18.18
N LYS A 415 -5.69 -16.87 -18.72
CA LYS A 415 -5.42 -17.38 -20.06
C LYS A 415 -5.62 -16.30 -21.13
N ALA A 416 -6.80 -15.67 -21.13
CA ALA A 416 -7.12 -14.62 -22.08
C ALA A 416 -6.11 -13.45 -22.00
N ALA A 417 -5.79 -13.00 -20.78
CA ALA A 417 -4.85 -11.93 -20.56
C ALA A 417 -3.44 -12.29 -21.05
N PHE A 418 -2.93 -13.48 -20.75
CA PHE A 418 -1.57 -13.88 -21.11
C PHE A 418 -1.40 -14.14 -22.63
N GLU A 419 -2.41 -14.68 -23.31
CA GLU A 419 -2.38 -14.92 -24.77
C GLU A 419 -2.28 -13.63 -25.59
N GLU A 420 -2.95 -12.56 -25.16
CA GLU A 420 -3.04 -11.32 -25.91
C GLU A 420 -1.94 -10.30 -25.55
N ARG A 421 -1.26 -10.48 -24.42
CA ARG A 421 -0.37 -9.47 -23.85
C ARG A 421 0.93 -9.29 -24.66
N PRO A 422 1.32 -8.05 -24.99
CA PRO A 422 2.60 -7.75 -25.60
C PRO A 422 3.72 -7.79 -24.55
N VAL A 423 4.11 -9.00 -24.13
CA VAL A 423 5.09 -9.26 -23.07
C VAL A 423 6.40 -8.50 -23.25
N TYR A 424 6.88 -8.30 -24.49
CA TYR A 424 8.12 -7.57 -24.73
C TYR A 424 8.08 -6.10 -24.25
N LEU A 425 6.89 -5.48 -24.29
CA LEU A 425 6.66 -4.09 -23.89
C LEU A 425 6.43 -3.91 -22.39
N MET A 426 6.32 -5.01 -21.64
CA MET A 426 6.21 -4.96 -20.18
C MET A 426 7.52 -4.42 -19.55
N ASN A 427 7.40 -4.00 -18.29
CA ASN A 427 8.56 -3.71 -17.44
C ASN A 427 9.58 -4.85 -17.53
N SER A 428 10.85 -4.49 -17.65
CA SER A 428 11.98 -5.42 -17.78
C SER A 428 11.97 -6.53 -16.74
N LYS A 429 11.65 -6.20 -15.47
CA LYS A 429 11.57 -7.18 -14.38
C LYS A 429 10.55 -8.28 -14.66
N ASN A 430 9.34 -7.89 -15.08
CA ASN A 430 8.26 -8.85 -15.34
C ASN A 430 8.56 -9.74 -16.54
N LYS A 431 9.11 -9.19 -17.63
CA LYS A 431 9.42 -10.02 -18.81
C LYS A 431 10.59 -10.97 -18.59
N ILE A 432 11.63 -10.55 -17.84
CA ILE A 432 12.73 -11.46 -17.46
C ILE A 432 12.22 -12.55 -16.52
N TYR A 433 11.37 -12.20 -15.54
CA TYR A 433 10.75 -13.17 -14.65
C TYR A 433 9.99 -14.28 -15.39
N ILE A 434 9.18 -13.92 -16.40
CA ILE A 434 8.45 -14.89 -17.23
C ILE A 434 9.42 -15.86 -17.92
N LEU A 435 10.48 -15.33 -18.53
CA LEU A 435 11.47 -16.11 -19.27
C LEU A 435 12.26 -17.03 -18.33
N GLU A 436 12.66 -16.53 -17.16
CA GLU A 436 13.32 -17.32 -16.12
C GLU A 436 12.43 -18.49 -15.66
N ARG A 437 11.16 -18.22 -15.36
CA ARG A 437 10.21 -19.27 -14.98
C ARG A 437 9.99 -20.29 -16.09
N PHE A 438 9.91 -19.89 -17.36
CA PHE A 438 9.79 -20.84 -18.45
C PHE A 438 11.05 -21.68 -18.68
N GLU A 439 12.23 -21.14 -18.42
CA GLU A 439 13.48 -21.90 -18.57
C GLU A 439 13.66 -22.89 -17.41
N ASN A 440 13.50 -22.44 -16.17
CA ASN A 440 13.94 -23.16 -14.96
C ASN A 440 12.82 -23.92 -14.22
N PHE A 441 11.54 -23.69 -14.53
CA PHE A 441 10.47 -24.39 -13.81
C PHE A 441 10.41 -25.89 -14.12
N GLY A 442 10.32 -26.71 -13.06
CA GLY A 442 10.12 -28.15 -13.13
C GLY A 442 11.38 -28.93 -13.56
N THR A 443 12.57 -28.37 -13.36
CA THR A 443 13.86 -29.01 -13.66
C THR A 443 14.86 -28.77 -12.53
N SER A 444 15.79 -29.72 -12.34
CA SER A 444 16.95 -29.53 -11.45
C SER A 444 18.15 -28.95 -12.19
N GLU A 445 18.14 -28.99 -13.52
CA GLU A 445 19.08 -28.25 -14.36
C GLU A 445 18.65 -26.78 -14.36
N ASP A 446 19.44 -25.94 -13.70
CA ASP A 446 19.20 -24.51 -13.57
C ASP A 446 20.11 -23.70 -14.50
N LYS A 447 19.59 -22.59 -15.00
CA LYS A 447 20.37 -21.56 -15.67
C LYS A 447 20.11 -20.22 -15.03
N ASP A 448 21.20 -19.54 -14.73
CA ASP A 448 21.17 -18.20 -14.13
C ASP A 448 20.76 -17.13 -15.17
N VAL A 449 19.47 -17.13 -15.53
CA VAL A 449 18.88 -16.20 -16.51
C VAL A 449 19.00 -14.76 -16.02
N TYR A 450 18.84 -14.53 -14.71
CA TYR A 450 18.93 -13.18 -14.15
C TYR A 450 20.32 -12.58 -14.31
N ARG A 451 21.37 -13.28 -13.85
CA ARG A 451 22.75 -12.76 -13.94
C ARG A 451 23.16 -12.51 -15.39
N HIS A 452 22.80 -13.41 -16.30
CA HIS A 452 23.11 -13.26 -17.71
C HIS A 452 22.32 -12.14 -18.40
N CYS A 453 21.11 -11.83 -17.96
CA CYS A 453 20.40 -10.64 -18.44
C CYS A 453 21.01 -9.35 -17.85
N ASP A 454 21.40 -9.36 -16.57
CA ASP A 454 21.99 -8.22 -15.87
C ASP A 454 23.37 -7.82 -16.44
N ASP A 455 24.21 -8.80 -16.77
CA ASP A 455 25.53 -8.57 -17.38
C ASP A 455 25.46 -8.32 -18.90
N GLY A 456 24.26 -8.39 -19.50
CA GLY A 456 24.01 -8.18 -20.92
C GLY A 456 24.42 -9.34 -21.83
N THR A 457 24.80 -10.49 -21.27
CA THR A 457 25.13 -11.70 -22.03
C THR A 457 23.88 -12.25 -22.73
N TYR A 458 22.76 -12.33 -22.03
CA TYR A 458 21.47 -12.75 -22.60
C TYR A 458 20.63 -11.54 -22.96
N SER A 459 19.90 -11.69 -24.06
CA SER A 459 18.92 -10.72 -24.52
C SER A 459 17.67 -11.43 -25.01
N ILE A 460 16.56 -10.71 -25.08
CA ILE A 460 15.31 -11.22 -25.60
C ILE A 460 15.35 -11.13 -27.13
N GLU A 461 15.22 -12.28 -27.78
CA GLU A 461 15.14 -12.44 -29.23
C GLU A 461 13.69 -12.43 -29.70
N HIS A 462 13.47 -11.76 -30.84
CA HIS A 462 12.24 -11.90 -31.63
C HIS A 462 12.50 -12.89 -32.75
N ILE A 463 11.86 -14.06 -32.71
CA ILE A 463 12.10 -15.12 -33.70
C ILE A 463 11.70 -14.62 -35.09
N MET A 464 10.46 -14.18 -35.22
CA MET A 464 10.02 -13.27 -36.27
C MET A 464 10.49 -11.85 -35.93
N PRO A 465 11.36 -11.22 -36.75
CA PRO A 465 12.05 -9.99 -36.41
C PRO A 465 11.11 -8.77 -36.38
N GLN A 466 11.55 -7.71 -35.69
CA GLN A 466 10.84 -6.42 -35.66
C GLN A 466 10.76 -5.76 -37.03
N HIS A 467 11.76 -5.96 -37.89
CA HIS A 467 11.73 -5.51 -39.28
C HIS A 467 11.67 -6.72 -40.21
N LEU A 468 10.53 -6.90 -40.88
CA LEU A 468 10.31 -8.00 -41.82
C LEU A 468 11.16 -7.82 -43.09
N THR A 469 11.85 -8.88 -43.48
CA THR A 469 12.51 -8.97 -44.79
C THR A 469 11.54 -9.54 -45.83
N PRO A 470 11.82 -9.39 -47.15
CA PRO A 470 10.98 -9.99 -48.19
C PRO A 470 10.83 -11.52 -48.06
N VAL A 471 11.81 -12.20 -47.45
CA VAL A 471 11.73 -13.64 -47.15
C VAL A 471 10.65 -13.92 -46.11
N TRP A 472 10.65 -13.18 -45.00
CA TRP A 472 9.63 -13.29 -43.97
C TRP A 472 8.23 -12.95 -44.48
N GLN A 473 8.09 -11.89 -45.29
CA GLN A 473 6.80 -11.54 -45.91
C GLN A 473 6.25 -12.70 -46.75
N LYS A 474 7.11 -13.36 -47.53
CA LYS A 474 6.74 -14.52 -48.34
C LYS A 474 6.39 -15.75 -47.49
N GLU A 475 7.12 -16.00 -46.41
CA GLU A 475 6.90 -17.15 -45.52
C GLU A 475 5.61 -17.01 -44.69
N LEU A 476 5.27 -15.78 -44.28
CA LEU A 476 4.06 -15.47 -43.52
C LEU A 476 2.79 -15.43 -44.38
N GLY A 477 2.92 -15.24 -45.69
CA GLY A 477 1.81 -15.23 -46.64
C GLY A 477 1.15 -13.86 -46.79
N ASP A 478 -0.05 -13.81 -47.39
CA ASP A 478 -0.72 -12.56 -47.76
C ASP A 478 -1.11 -11.69 -46.54
N ASP A 479 -1.35 -12.31 -45.38
CA ASP A 479 -1.73 -11.64 -44.13
C ASP A 479 -0.54 -11.24 -43.23
N TYR A 480 0.69 -11.16 -43.79
CA TYR A 480 1.91 -10.96 -43.01
C TYR A 480 1.89 -9.70 -42.12
N GLU A 481 1.25 -8.62 -42.55
CA GLU A 481 1.17 -7.35 -41.79
C GLU A 481 0.37 -7.54 -40.50
N GLN A 482 -0.80 -8.18 -40.62
CA GLN A 482 -1.68 -8.45 -39.48
C GLN A 482 -1.04 -9.45 -38.51
N ILE A 483 -0.42 -10.51 -39.03
CA ILE A 483 0.29 -11.49 -38.19
C ILE A 483 1.43 -10.81 -37.43
N HIS A 484 2.20 -9.95 -38.11
CA HIS A 484 3.30 -9.22 -37.49
C HIS A 484 2.82 -8.29 -36.39
N GLU A 485 1.82 -7.45 -36.66
CA GLU A 485 1.27 -6.51 -35.68
C GLU A 485 0.77 -7.21 -34.41
N ILE A 486 0.03 -8.32 -34.58
CA ILE A 486 -0.58 -9.04 -33.46
C ILE A 486 0.47 -9.81 -32.65
N TRP A 487 1.38 -10.53 -33.30
CA TRP A 487 2.23 -11.54 -32.66
C TRP A 487 3.63 -11.05 -32.31
N LEU A 488 4.10 -9.93 -32.87
CA LEU A 488 5.49 -9.48 -32.74
C LEU A 488 5.97 -9.47 -31.29
N HIS A 489 5.20 -8.86 -30.38
CA HIS A 489 5.57 -8.68 -28.98
C HIS A 489 4.97 -9.71 -28.02
N ARG A 490 4.23 -10.70 -28.53
CA ARG A 490 3.62 -11.76 -27.71
C ARG A 490 4.64 -12.83 -27.34
N MET A 491 4.40 -13.48 -26.21
CA MET A 491 5.33 -14.48 -25.65
C MET A 491 5.68 -15.62 -26.61
N ALA A 492 4.75 -16.03 -27.49
CA ALA A 492 4.99 -17.05 -28.52
C ALA A 492 6.12 -16.70 -29.49
N ASN A 493 6.37 -15.42 -29.77
CA ASN A 493 7.44 -14.96 -30.66
C ASN A 493 8.76 -14.64 -29.93
N LEU A 494 8.79 -14.72 -28.60
CA LEU A 494 9.93 -14.32 -27.79
C LEU A 494 10.73 -15.52 -27.31
N THR A 495 12.04 -15.33 -27.17
CA THR A 495 12.93 -16.29 -26.50
C THR A 495 14.20 -15.62 -25.97
N LEU A 496 15.06 -16.37 -25.29
CA LEU A 496 16.37 -15.90 -24.84
C LEU A 496 17.49 -16.33 -25.80
N THR A 497 18.48 -15.46 -26.00
CA THR A 497 19.71 -15.78 -26.74
C THR A 497 20.89 -14.92 -26.27
N ALA A 498 22.09 -15.46 -26.41
CA ALA A 498 23.35 -14.71 -26.26
C ALA A 498 23.86 -14.09 -27.57
N TYR A 499 23.20 -14.37 -28.70
CA TYR A 499 23.71 -14.06 -30.04
C TYR A 499 22.76 -13.21 -30.89
N ASN A 500 21.90 -12.41 -30.25
CA ASN A 500 20.85 -11.60 -30.89
C ASN A 500 21.39 -10.70 -32.01
N SER A 501 22.55 -10.06 -31.80
CA SER A 501 23.21 -9.23 -32.82
C SER A 501 23.57 -9.99 -34.09
N LYS A 502 23.81 -11.31 -34.01
CA LYS A 502 24.09 -12.17 -35.16
C LYS A 502 22.81 -12.67 -35.84
N TYR A 503 21.72 -12.83 -35.09
CA TYR A 503 20.43 -13.28 -35.63
C TYR A 503 19.79 -12.19 -36.48
N SER A 504 19.73 -10.95 -35.97
CA SER A 504 19.19 -9.79 -36.67
C SER A 504 17.85 -10.10 -37.38
N ASN A 505 17.67 -9.62 -38.62
CA ASN A 505 16.48 -9.87 -39.44
C ASN A 505 16.61 -11.10 -40.35
N SER A 506 17.50 -12.05 -40.01
CA SER A 506 17.69 -13.28 -40.79
C SER A 506 16.40 -14.12 -40.82
N SER A 507 16.27 -14.97 -41.84
CA SER A 507 15.15 -15.92 -41.96
C SER A 507 15.16 -16.93 -40.81
N PHE A 508 14.03 -17.58 -40.57
CA PHE A 508 13.94 -18.61 -39.52
C PHE A 508 14.94 -19.77 -39.76
N ALA A 509 15.06 -20.23 -41.01
CA ALA A 509 15.98 -21.31 -41.37
C ALA A 509 17.46 -20.95 -41.11
N GLU A 510 17.84 -19.70 -41.35
CA GLU A 510 19.18 -19.18 -41.04
C GLU A 510 19.42 -19.11 -39.53
N LYS A 511 18.48 -18.52 -38.77
CA LYS A 511 18.58 -18.43 -37.29
C LYS A 511 18.64 -19.82 -36.64
N LYS A 512 18.02 -20.82 -37.26
CA LYS A 512 18.03 -22.21 -36.80
C LYS A 512 19.39 -22.89 -37.01
N THR A 513 19.95 -22.82 -38.22
CA THR A 513 21.09 -23.64 -38.66
C THR A 513 22.45 -22.94 -38.61
N MET A 514 22.49 -21.62 -38.39
CA MET A 514 23.75 -20.89 -38.23
C MET A 514 24.55 -21.37 -37.01
N GLN A 515 25.84 -21.06 -36.99
CA GLN A 515 26.69 -21.35 -35.82
C GLN A 515 26.13 -20.65 -34.57
N ASN A 516 25.85 -21.43 -33.52
CA ASN A 516 25.17 -20.99 -32.30
C ASN A 516 23.71 -20.56 -32.54
N GLY A 517 23.07 -21.11 -33.57
CA GLY A 517 21.64 -20.97 -33.88
C GLY A 517 20.75 -21.74 -32.91
N PHE A 518 19.45 -21.84 -33.22
CA PHE A 518 18.52 -22.59 -32.37
C PHE A 518 18.85 -24.08 -32.23
N ASP A 519 19.44 -24.72 -33.24
CA ASP A 519 19.83 -26.15 -33.19
C ASP A 519 20.99 -26.40 -32.20
N ASP A 520 21.89 -25.43 -32.03
CA ASP A 520 23.04 -25.50 -31.12
C ASP A 520 22.75 -24.92 -29.72
N SER A 521 21.56 -24.35 -29.52
CA SER A 521 21.25 -23.58 -28.32
C SER A 521 21.06 -24.46 -27.10
N GLY A 522 21.82 -24.18 -26.04
CA GLY A 522 21.63 -24.83 -24.74
C GLY A 522 20.31 -24.48 -24.06
N ILE A 523 19.68 -23.33 -24.35
CA ILE A 523 18.43 -22.82 -23.73
C ILE A 523 17.25 -23.75 -24.03
N ARG A 524 16.57 -24.25 -22.99
CA ARG A 524 15.48 -25.23 -23.07
C ARG A 524 14.31 -24.68 -23.86
N MET A 525 13.96 -23.41 -23.68
CA MET A 525 12.93 -22.76 -24.50
C MET A 525 13.24 -22.82 -26.01
N ASN A 526 14.52 -22.77 -26.39
CA ASN A 526 14.94 -22.85 -27.79
C ASN A 526 14.86 -24.27 -28.37
N THR A 527 14.91 -25.32 -27.53
CA THR A 527 14.80 -26.71 -28.00
C THR A 527 13.45 -27.03 -28.63
N TRP A 528 12.37 -26.36 -28.21
CA TRP A 528 11.07 -26.49 -28.87
C TRP A 528 11.08 -25.81 -30.23
N ILE A 529 11.65 -24.59 -30.31
CA ILE A 529 11.76 -23.79 -31.54
C ILE A 529 12.60 -24.54 -32.58
N ALA A 530 13.72 -25.13 -32.18
CA ALA A 530 14.64 -25.88 -33.05
C ALA A 530 13.95 -27.05 -33.78
N LYS A 531 12.89 -27.63 -33.21
CA LYS A 531 12.15 -28.74 -33.83
C LYS A 531 11.23 -28.32 -34.97
N LYS A 532 11.02 -27.02 -35.17
CA LYS A 532 10.16 -26.50 -36.24
C LYS A 532 10.96 -26.28 -37.52
N ASP A 533 10.32 -26.51 -38.67
CA ASP A 533 10.94 -26.34 -39.98
C ASP A 533 10.66 -24.96 -40.59
N LYS A 534 9.57 -24.32 -40.18
CA LYS A 534 9.13 -22.99 -40.60
C LYS A 534 8.55 -22.23 -39.41
N TRP A 535 8.33 -20.93 -39.59
CA TRP A 535 7.77 -20.07 -38.56
C TRP A 535 6.63 -19.22 -39.13
N THR A 536 5.42 -19.78 -39.11
CA THR A 536 4.20 -19.14 -39.63
C THR A 536 3.16 -18.98 -38.52
N LEU A 537 1.98 -18.46 -38.84
CA LEU A 537 0.88 -18.31 -37.88
C LEU A 537 0.57 -19.63 -37.15
N ALA A 538 0.58 -20.76 -37.86
CA ALA A 538 0.29 -22.07 -37.26
C ALA A 538 1.29 -22.44 -36.16
N GLU A 539 2.59 -22.18 -36.35
CA GLU A 539 3.60 -22.45 -35.32
C GLU A 539 3.54 -21.45 -34.16
N LEU A 540 3.15 -20.20 -34.42
CA LEU A 540 2.91 -19.19 -33.38
C LEU A 540 1.73 -19.59 -32.48
N GLU A 541 0.61 -20.02 -33.07
CA GLU A 541 -0.57 -20.51 -32.35
C GLU A 541 -0.25 -21.76 -31.53
N GLU A 542 0.39 -22.76 -32.15
CA GLU A 542 0.81 -24.00 -31.46
C GLU A 542 1.73 -23.70 -30.28
N ARG A 543 2.68 -22.77 -30.46
CA ARG A 543 3.57 -22.37 -29.37
C ARG A 543 2.82 -21.62 -28.29
N SER A 544 1.87 -20.76 -28.65
CA SER A 544 1.04 -20.03 -27.70
C SER A 544 0.29 -20.99 -26.78
N GLU A 545 -0.35 -22.03 -27.35
CA GLU A 545 -1.04 -23.07 -26.59
C GLU A 545 -0.07 -23.85 -25.67
N TYR A 546 1.09 -24.23 -26.19
CA TYR A 546 2.13 -24.93 -25.40
C TYR A 546 2.60 -24.08 -24.21
N LEU A 547 2.91 -22.81 -24.44
CA LEU A 547 3.35 -21.89 -23.40
C LEU A 547 2.23 -21.60 -22.39
N MET A 548 0.97 -21.53 -22.85
CA MET A 548 -0.19 -21.37 -21.99
C MET A 548 -0.36 -22.55 -21.02
N GLY A 549 -0.28 -23.79 -21.50
CA GLY A 549 -0.36 -24.97 -20.64
C GLY A 549 0.75 -24.99 -19.58
N ARG A 550 1.95 -24.54 -19.95
CA ARG A 550 3.04 -24.34 -18.99
C ARG A 550 2.76 -23.21 -18.01
N ALA A 551 2.24 -22.06 -18.48
CA ALA A 551 1.92 -20.91 -17.63
C ALA A 551 0.92 -21.29 -16.53
N LEU A 552 -0.15 -22.03 -16.87
CA LEU A 552 -1.14 -22.52 -15.90
C LEU A 552 -0.54 -23.48 -14.86
N SER A 553 0.50 -24.22 -15.22
CA SER A 553 1.22 -25.10 -14.29
C SER A 553 2.20 -24.33 -13.39
N ILE A 554 2.88 -23.32 -13.94
CA ILE A 554 3.86 -22.48 -13.23
C ILE A 554 3.16 -21.61 -12.19
N TRP A 555 2.08 -20.95 -12.59
CA TRP A 555 1.32 -20.00 -11.80
C TRP A 555 -0.07 -20.56 -11.51
N ALA A 556 -0.16 -21.71 -10.87
CA ALA A 556 -1.45 -22.35 -10.58
C ALA A 556 -2.31 -21.55 -9.60
N VAL A 557 -3.64 -21.59 -9.78
CA VAL A 557 -4.62 -21.17 -8.77
C VAL A 557 -4.56 -22.16 -7.61
N PRO A 558 -4.50 -21.72 -6.34
CA PRO A 558 -4.57 -22.62 -5.22
C PRO A 558 -5.94 -23.32 -5.15
N VAL A 559 -5.96 -24.54 -4.65
CA VAL A 559 -7.20 -25.27 -4.34
C VAL A 559 -7.27 -25.46 -2.83
N THR A 560 -8.46 -25.25 -2.26
CA THR A 560 -8.73 -25.47 -0.85
C THR A 560 -10.14 -26.02 -0.65
N GLU A 561 -10.29 -26.95 0.28
CA GLU A 561 -11.60 -27.45 0.74
C GLU A 561 -12.10 -26.68 1.96
N TYR A 562 -11.29 -25.78 2.52
CA TYR A 562 -11.63 -25.02 3.70
C TYR A 562 -12.83 -24.09 3.44
N LYS A 563 -13.77 -24.11 4.37
CA LYS A 563 -14.90 -23.18 4.45
C LYS A 563 -15.01 -22.70 5.89
N PRO A 564 -15.14 -21.38 6.12
CA PRO A 564 -15.31 -20.86 7.47
C PRO A 564 -16.65 -21.31 8.06
N GLU A 565 -16.71 -21.48 9.38
CA GLU A 565 -17.94 -21.89 10.09
C GLU A 565 -19.04 -20.83 9.98
N GLU A 566 -18.66 -19.55 9.93
CA GLU A 566 -19.55 -18.42 9.69
C GLU A 566 -19.23 -17.73 8.37
N LYS A 567 -20.28 -17.39 7.59
CA LYS A 567 -20.12 -16.64 6.33
C LYS A 567 -19.54 -15.26 6.62
N GLN A 568 -18.40 -14.97 6.01
CA GLN A 568 -17.67 -13.73 6.23
C GLN A 568 -18.27 -12.58 5.44
N LEU A 569 -18.31 -11.40 6.05
CA LEU A 569 -18.74 -10.17 5.40
C LEU A 569 -17.72 -9.72 4.36
N ASP A 570 -18.19 -9.31 3.19
CA ASP A 570 -17.33 -8.74 2.16
C ASP A 570 -16.66 -7.47 2.70
N THR A 571 -15.36 -7.32 2.44
CA THR A 571 -14.57 -6.20 2.96
C THR A 571 -14.14 -5.29 1.82
N TYR A 572 -14.45 -4.00 1.94
CA TYR A 572 -14.14 -2.94 0.96
C TYR A 572 -13.47 -1.76 1.65
N THR A 573 -12.84 -0.88 0.89
CA THR A 573 -12.16 0.32 1.39
C THR A 573 -12.66 1.57 0.68
N LEU A 574 -12.38 2.76 1.21
CA LEU A 574 -12.74 4.01 0.51
C LEU A 574 -11.89 4.26 -0.75
N GLU A 575 -10.71 3.65 -0.86
CA GLU A 575 -9.89 3.68 -2.08
C GLU A 575 -10.43 2.77 -3.18
N ASP A 576 -11.15 1.70 -2.83
CA ASP A 576 -11.72 0.79 -3.82
C ASP A 576 -12.78 1.52 -4.63
N GLU A 577 -12.46 1.90 -5.88
CA GLU A 577 -13.42 2.52 -6.82
C GLU A 577 -14.41 1.45 -7.37
N GLY A 578 -15.13 0.79 -6.46
CA GLY A 578 -16.24 -0.10 -6.74
C GLY A 578 -17.58 0.61 -6.53
N GLU A 579 -18.61 0.20 -7.28
CA GLU A 579 -19.97 0.71 -7.06
C GLU A 579 -20.61 -0.05 -5.89
N LEU A 580 -20.67 0.60 -4.71
CA LEU A 580 -21.27 0.03 -3.50
C LEU A 580 -22.78 0.33 -3.38
N THR A 581 -23.40 0.84 -4.46
CA THR A 581 -24.83 1.08 -4.55
C THR A 581 -25.58 -0.26 -4.50
N GLY A 582 -26.55 -0.41 -3.60
CA GLY A 582 -27.28 -1.68 -3.41
C GLY A 582 -26.55 -2.72 -2.55
N ARG A 583 -25.47 -2.34 -1.85
CA ARG A 583 -24.87 -3.18 -0.79
C ARG A 583 -25.32 -2.71 0.59
N LEU A 584 -25.50 -3.64 1.52
CA LEU A 584 -25.83 -3.31 2.91
C LEU A 584 -24.55 -3.26 3.75
N ILE A 585 -24.31 -2.16 4.46
CA ILE A 585 -23.18 -2.04 5.38
C ILE A 585 -23.55 -2.57 6.77
N ALA A 586 -22.69 -3.40 7.34
CA ALA A 586 -22.87 -3.96 8.69
C ALA A 586 -22.05 -3.23 9.75
N LYS A 587 -20.81 -2.88 9.39
CA LYS A 587 -19.85 -2.22 10.26
C LYS A 587 -18.77 -1.56 9.42
N PHE A 588 -18.02 -0.63 10.01
CA PHE A 588 -16.82 -0.07 9.41
C PHE A 588 -15.67 -0.07 10.41
N THR A 589 -14.44 -0.01 9.92
CA THR A 589 -13.24 0.23 10.73
C THR A 589 -12.58 1.52 10.24
N PHE A 590 -12.24 2.41 11.17
CA PHE A 590 -11.42 3.59 10.91
C PHE A 590 -10.57 3.88 12.15
N LYS A 591 -9.29 4.24 11.96
CA LYS A 591 -8.31 4.46 13.05
C LYS A 591 -8.30 3.32 14.09
N ASN A 592 -8.23 2.09 13.62
CA ASN A 592 -8.24 0.86 14.44
C ASN A 592 -9.48 0.63 15.31
N THR A 593 -10.53 1.44 15.15
CA THR A 593 -11.79 1.28 15.87
C THR A 593 -12.84 0.68 14.95
N GLU A 594 -13.37 -0.48 15.33
CA GLU A 594 -14.50 -1.11 14.63
C GLU A 594 -15.83 -0.62 15.22
N GLN A 595 -16.74 -0.16 14.36
CA GLN A 595 -18.04 0.35 14.78
C GLN A 595 -19.16 -0.30 13.95
N PRO A 596 -20.15 -0.93 14.61
CA PRO A 596 -21.35 -1.40 13.93
C PRO A 596 -22.18 -0.21 13.45
N VAL A 597 -22.81 -0.38 12.30
CA VAL A 597 -23.72 0.60 11.70
C VAL A 597 -24.90 -0.12 11.05
N THR A 598 -26.04 0.55 11.03
CA THR A 598 -27.27 0.04 10.44
C THR A 598 -27.49 0.55 9.02
N SER A 599 -26.77 1.60 8.60
CA SER A 599 -26.91 2.19 7.27
C SER A 599 -25.66 2.97 6.84
N TRP A 600 -25.55 3.21 5.52
CA TRP A 600 -24.53 4.09 4.94
C TRP A 600 -24.60 5.54 5.46
N VAL A 601 -25.78 6.01 5.85
CA VAL A 601 -25.97 7.35 6.44
C VAL A 601 -25.33 7.41 7.83
N GLU A 602 -25.55 6.39 8.65
CA GLU A 602 -24.98 6.31 10.00
C GLU A 602 -23.44 6.23 9.93
N MET A 603 -22.89 5.41 9.04
CA MET A 603 -21.44 5.34 8.81
C MET A 603 -20.87 6.70 8.39
N PHE A 604 -21.49 7.34 7.40
CA PHE A 604 -21.05 8.64 6.88
C PHE A 604 -21.01 9.71 7.98
N GLN A 605 -22.04 9.76 8.84
CA GLN A 605 -22.06 10.67 9.98
C GLN A 605 -20.91 10.39 10.95
N LYS A 606 -20.74 9.13 11.39
CA LYS A 606 -19.72 8.78 12.40
C LYS A 606 -18.30 9.05 11.89
N VAL A 607 -18.00 8.74 10.64
CA VAL A 607 -16.68 9.01 10.05
C VAL A 607 -16.39 10.52 10.03
N ILE A 608 -17.37 11.35 9.62
CA ILE A 608 -17.20 12.81 9.62
C ILE A 608 -17.05 13.35 11.05
N GLN A 609 -17.77 12.80 12.03
CA GLN A 609 -17.60 13.19 13.44
C GLN A 609 -16.21 12.88 13.97
N ILE A 610 -15.62 11.74 13.57
CA ILE A 610 -14.24 11.39 13.92
C ILE A 610 -13.26 12.43 13.33
N LEU A 611 -13.39 12.75 12.04
CA LEU A 611 -12.56 13.77 11.39
C LEU A 611 -12.75 15.16 12.02
N TYR A 612 -13.99 15.53 12.35
CA TYR A 612 -14.28 16.82 12.99
C TYR A 612 -13.66 16.94 14.39
N ALA A 613 -13.64 15.86 15.16
CA ALA A 613 -13.03 15.85 16.48
C ALA A 613 -11.50 16.02 16.44
N GLU A 614 -10.86 15.63 15.33
CA GLU A 614 -9.42 15.74 15.12
C GLU A 614 -8.98 17.15 14.71
N ASP A 615 -9.61 17.72 13.69
CA ASP A 615 -9.42 19.12 13.32
C ASP A 615 -10.75 19.74 12.92
N LYS A 616 -11.31 20.56 13.83
CA LYS A 616 -12.56 21.27 13.61
C LYS A 616 -12.45 22.30 12.48
N ALA A 617 -11.28 22.91 12.29
CA ALA A 617 -11.11 24.07 11.43
C ALA A 617 -11.45 23.77 9.96
N ILE A 618 -11.14 22.56 9.48
CA ILE A 618 -11.36 22.15 8.09
C ILE A 618 -12.86 22.14 7.77
N ILE A 619 -13.67 21.36 8.51
CA ILE A 619 -15.12 21.27 8.27
C ILE A 619 -15.83 22.57 8.62
N THR A 620 -15.41 23.30 9.66
CA THR A 620 -15.97 24.63 9.96
C THR A 620 -15.75 25.59 8.79
N LYS A 621 -14.56 25.58 8.17
CA LYS A 621 -14.27 26.40 6.99
C LYS A 621 -15.13 25.97 5.79
N LEU A 622 -15.36 24.67 5.60
CA LEU A 622 -16.24 24.16 4.54
C LEU A 622 -17.70 24.60 4.75
N ALA A 623 -18.22 24.51 5.97
CA ALA A 623 -19.60 24.92 6.29
C ALA A 623 -19.86 26.43 6.14
N MET A 624 -18.80 27.24 6.17
CA MET A 624 -18.84 28.70 5.98
C MET A 624 -18.48 29.14 4.56
N SER A 625 -18.11 28.20 3.68
CA SER A 625 -17.69 28.48 2.31
C SER A 625 -18.89 28.46 1.37
N GLU A 626 -18.94 29.42 0.44
CA GLU A 626 -19.93 29.49 -0.63
C GLU A 626 -19.42 28.85 -1.95
N GLU A 627 -18.23 28.22 -1.93
CA GLU A 627 -17.67 27.57 -3.12
C GLU A 627 -18.52 26.37 -3.57
N GLU A 628 -18.79 26.26 -4.88
CA GLU A 628 -19.51 25.13 -5.50
C GLU A 628 -18.64 23.86 -5.55
N ASN A 629 -18.25 23.33 -4.40
CA ASN A 629 -17.48 22.09 -4.26
C ASN A 629 -18.06 21.21 -3.14
N ILE A 630 -17.22 20.55 -2.34
CA ILE A 630 -17.69 19.76 -1.19
C ILE A 630 -18.34 20.60 -0.09
N ALA A 631 -18.12 21.92 -0.07
CA ALA A 631 -18.72 22.84 0.89
C ALA A 631 -20.25 22.79 0.88
N LEU A 632 -20.88 22.52 -0.26
CA LEU A 632 -22.34 22.37 -0.40
C LEU A 632 -22.93 21.25 0.46
N HIS A 633 -22.12 20.31 0.93
CA HIS A 633 -22.56 19.23 1.81
C HIS A 633 -22.61 19.63 3.29
N PHE A 634 -22.09 20.80 3.66
CA PHE A 634 -22.02 21.29 5.03
C PHE A 634 -22.68 22.66 5.15
N ASN A 635 -23.43 22.89 6.22
CA ASN A 635 -24.03 24.19 6.48
C ASN A 635 -24.27 24.40 7.98
N THR A 636 -24.32 25.65 8.42
CA THR A 636 -24.70 26.02 9.79
C THR A 636 -26.20 26.24 9.97
N ASN A 637 -26.95 26.29 8.87
CA ASN A 637 -28.40 26.40 8.88
C ASN A 637 -29.06 25.04 8.58
N GLN A 638 -29.88 24.57 9.53
CA GLN A 638 -30.66 23.33 9.39
C GLN A 638 -31.65 23.35 8.21
N ASP A 639 -32.16 24.53 7.82
CA ASP A 639 -33.17 24.66 6.77
C ASP A 639 -32.57 24.58 5.35
N ALA A 640 -31.24 24.54 5.25
CA ALA A 640 -30.53 24.42 3.97
C ALA A 640 -30.70 23.03 3.32
N PHE A 641 -31.08 22.00 4.08
CA PHE A 641 -31.10 20.62 3.62
C PHE A 641 -32.44 19.92 3.84
N THR A 642 -32.83 19.07 2.87
CA THR A 642 -34.07 18.25 2.96
C THR A 642 -34.00 17.15 4.02
N LYS A 643 -32.83 16.54 4.23
CA LYS A 643 -32.50 15.70 5.39
C LYS A 643 -31.06 15.95 5.79
N TRP A 644 -30.83 16.09 7.09
CA TRP A 644 -29.52 16.43 7.64
C TRP A 644 -29.27 15.68 8.94
N LEU A 645 -28.00 15.64 9.34
CA LEU A 645 -27.56 15.20 10.65
C LEU A 645 -26.56 16.21 11.21
N GLU A 646 -26.54 16.38 12.53
CA GLU A 646 -25.58 17.26 13.19
C GLU A 646 -24.25 16.53 13.42
N ILE A 647 -23.14 17.21 13.09
CA ILE A 647 -21.78 16.72 13.31
C ILE A 647 -21.26 17.24 14.67
N GLY A 648 -21.49 18.52 14.96
CA GLY A 648 -21.11 19.19 16.19
C GLY A 648 -21.09 20.71 16.02
N ASP A 649 -21.16 21.45 17.14
CA ASP A 649 -21.10 22.92 17.20
C ASP A 649 -22.09 23.65 16.26
N GLY A 650 -23.29 23.07 16.04
CA GLY A 650 -24.30 23.65 15.14
C GLY A 650 -23.98 23.51 13.64
N ILE A 651 -23.05 22.62 13.27
CA ILE A 651 -22.74 22.28 11.87
C ILE A 651 -23.50 21.02 11.46
N TYR A 652 -24.20 21.12 10.33
CA TYR A 652 -25.03 20.06 9.77
C TYR A 652 -24.44 19.55 8.46
N VAL A 653 -24.63 18.25 8.21
CA VAL A 653 -24.26 17.61 6.94
C VAL A 653 -25.47 17.08 6.19
N TRP A 654 -25.45 17.27 4.87
CA TRP A 654 -26.50 16.79 3.97
C TRP A 654 -26.42 15.27 3.77
N THR A 655 -27.48 14.55 4.14
CA THR A 655 -27.49 13.07 4.15
C THR A 655 -28.38 12.47 3.06
N ASN A 656 -29.23 13.27 2.41
CA ASN A 656 -30.12 12.83 1.33
C ASN A 656 -29.40 12.72 -0.03
N THR A 657 -28.35 11.91 -0.07
CA THR A 657 -27.48 11.70 -1.23
C THR A 657 -27.30 10.20 -1.51
N SER A 658 -26.85 9.83 -2.70
CA SER A 658 -26.53 8.42 -3.01
C SER A 658 -25.36 7.90 -2.17
N THR A 659 -25.22 6.57 -2.05
CA THR A 659 -24.04 5.94 -1.42
C THR A 659 -22.75 6.42 -2.08
N GLN A 660 -22.71 6.46 -3.42
CA GLN A 660 -21.54 6.93 -4.17
C GLN A 660 -21.20 8.39 -3.87
N SER A 661 -22.21 9.27 -3.73
CA SER A 661 -21.99 10.66 -3.38
C SER A 661 -21.37 10.81 -1.98
N LYS A 662 -21.82 10.01 -1.00
CA LYS A 662 -21.21 9.97 0.35
C LYS A 662 -19.75 9.56 0.30
N LEU A 663 -19.44 8.47 -0.42
CA LEU A 663 -18.05 8.00 -0.58
C LEU A 663 -17.17 9.05 -1.28
N SER A 664 -17.68 9.71 -2.32
CA SER A 664 -16.95 10.79 -2.99
C SER A 664 -16.66 11.98 -2.07
N VAL A 665 -17.58 12.33 -1.15
CA VAL A 665 -17.34 13.39 -0.16
C VAL A 665 -16.26 12.95 0.82
N LEU A 666 -16.35 11.72 1.36
CA LEU A 666 -15.33 11.18 2.27
C LEU A 666 -13.94 11.16 1.62
N SER A 667 -13.81 10.69 0.37
CA SER A 667 -12.52 10.64 -0.33
C SER A 667 -11.86 12.02 -0.45
N ARG A 668 -12.65 13.07 -0.65
CA ARG A 668 -12.16 14.46 -0.70
C ARG A 668 -11.83 15.01 0.68
N LEU A 669 -12.60 14.66 1.71
CA LEU A 669 -12.27 15.03 3.09
C LEU A 669 -10.96 14.38 3.54
N PHE A 670 -10.76 13.09 3.25
CA PHE A 670 -9.52 12.40 3.61
C PHE A 670 -8.29 13.12 3.03
N LYS A 671 -8.37 13.59 1.79
CA LYS A 671 -7.31 14.44 1.19
C LYS A 671 -7.07 15.76 1.93
N LEU A 672 -8.12 16.40 2.46
CA LEU A 672 -7.98 17.64 3.24
C LEU A 672 -7.40 17.41 4.63
N TYR A 673 -7.67 16.25 5.22
CA TYR A 673 -7.15 15.83 6.53
C TYR A 673 -5.78 15.12 6.45
N ASP A 674 -5.19 14.96 5.25
CA ASP A 674 -3.96 14.16 5.03
C ASP A 674 -4.09 12.69 5.49
N GLU A 675 -5.31 12.15 5.38
CA GLU A 675 -5.67 10.77 5.74
C GLU A 675 -5.65 9.86 4.50
N ASP A 676 -5.27 8.59 4.68
CA ASP A 676 -5.26 7.61 3.61
C ASP A 676 -6.68 7.03 3.41
N PRO A 677 -7.32 7.16 2.22
CA PRO A 677 -8.61 6.52 1.95
C PRO A 677 -8.59 5.00 2.19
N ALA A 678 -7.42 4.36 2.10
CA ALA A 678 -7.27 2.97 2.46
C ALA A 678 -7.56 2.71 3.96
N ASP A 679 -7.54 3.68 4.87
CA ASP A 679 -7.75 3.43 6.31
C ASP A 679 -9.23 3.23 6.68
N LEU A 680 -10.17 3.65 5.82
CA LEU A 680 -11.59 3.42 6.03
C LEU A 680 -12.01 2.09 5.40
N VAL A 681 -12.34 1.10 6.23
CA VAL A 681 -12.78 -0.24 5.82
C VAL A 681 -14.30 -0.38 6.01
N PHE A 682 -15.02 -0.87 5.02
CA PHE A 682 -16.42 -1.25 5.09
C PHE A 682 -16.57 -2.77 5.12
N TYR A 683 -17.47 -3.27 5.96
CA TYR A 683 -17.88 -4.68 5.96
C TYR A 683 -19.34 -4.76 5.51
N LEU A 684 -19.55 -5.45 4.39
CA LEU A 684 -20.82 -5.50 3.66
C LEU A 684 -21.49 -6.86 3.81
N ARG A 685 -22.82 -6.84 3.79
CA ARG A 685 -23.70 -8.00 3.70
C ARG A 685 -24.24 -8.09 2.27
N ASP A 686 -24.48 -9.30 1.80
CA ASP A 686 -25.25 -9.49 0.58
C ASP A 686 -26.70 -9.07 0.83
N GLU A 687 -27.34 -8.35 -0.10
CA GLU A 687 -28.78 -8.02 0.00
C GLU A 687 -29.65 -9.28 0.15
N ASN A 688 -29.17 -10.42 -0.38
CA ASN A 688 -29.82 -11.72 -0.28
C ASN A 688 -29.72 -12.36 1.12
N GLU A 689 -28.82 -11.91 2.01
CA GLU A 689 -28.64 -12.51 3.34
C GLU A 689 -29.65 -12.04 4.38
N VAL A 690 -30.39 -10.95 4.13
CA VAL A 690 -31.51 -10.54 5.00
C VAL A 690 -32.77 -11.39 4.73
N ASN A 691 -32.69 -12.36 3.82
CA ASN A 691 -33.80 -13.20 3.36
C ASN A 691 -33.79 -14.64 3.91
N GLU A 692 -32.99 -14.97 4.92
CA GLU A 692 -33.32 -16.12 5.78
C GLU A 692 -34.29 -15.63 6.86
N ASP A 693 -35.58 -15.70 6.54
CA ASP A 693 -36.63 -15.51 7.52
C ASP A 693 -36.50 -16.59 8.61
N GLU A 694 -36.58 -16.22 9.89
CA GLU A 694 -36.59 -17.19 10.99
C GLU A 694 -37.64 -18.30 10.70
N PRO A 695 -37.27 -19.59 10.82
CA PRO A 695 -38.18 -20.70 10.55
C PRO A 695 -39.47 -20.58 11.36
N GLY A 696 -40.62 -20.56 10.68
CA GLY A 696 -41.94 -20.43 11.28
C GLY A 696 -42.43 -18.98 11.49
N SER A 697 -41.68 -17.97 11.03
CA SER A 697 -42.13 -16.58 11.11
C SER A 697 -43.25 -16.27 10.11
N ARG A 698 -44.10 -15.28 10.44
CA ARG A 698 -45.15 -14.78 9.54
C ARG A 698 -44.62 -14.28 8.19
N TYR A 699 -43.35 -13.89 8.12
CA TYR A 699 -42.70 -13.37 6.91
C TYR A 699 -42.28 -14.52 5.97
N GLU A 700 -41.82 -15.65 6.51
CA GLU A 700 -41.53 -16.86 5.74
C GLU A 700 -42.80 -17.42 5.07
N LEU A 701 -43.90 -17.51 5.83
CA LEU A 701 -45.22 -17.96 5.34
C LEU A 701 -45.73 -17.08 4.18
N ARG A 702 -45.63 -15.76 4.31
CA ARG A 702 -46.00 -14.81 3.24
C ARG A 702 -45.15 -14.98 2.00
N ARG A 703 -43.83 -15.14 2.17
CA ARG A 703 -42.91 -15.37 1.05
C ARG A 703 -43.22 -16.68 0.34
N LYS A 704 -43.48 -17.78 1.07
CA LYS A 704 -43.88 -19.07 0.48
C LYS A 704 -45.18 -18.96 -0.32
N TYR A 705 -46.19 -18.29 0.24
CA TYR A 705 -47.43 -18.02 -0.48
C TYR A 705 -47.19 -17.21 -1.76
N TRP A 706 -46.41 -16.13 -1.70
CA TRP A 706 -46.14 -15.32 -2.89
C TRP A 706 -45.29 -16.05 -3.93
N THR A 707 -44.33 -16.86 -3.51
CA THR A 707 -43.57 -17.74 -4.43
C THR A 707 -44.50 -18.72 -5.15
N TYR A 708 -45.55 -19.20 -4.48
CA TYR A 708 -46.56 -20.07 -5.08
C TYR A 708 -47.55 -19.32 -5.99
N ALA A 709 -48.10 -18.20 -5.53
CA ALA A 709 -49.20 -17.49 -6.19
C ALA A 709 -48.74 -16.61 -7.36
N LEU A 710 -47.54 -16.04 -7.28
CA LEU A 710 -47.06 -15.03 -8.22
C LEU A 710 -46.94 -15.55 -9.67
N PRO A 711 -46.44 -16.77 -9.95
CA PRO A 711 -46.45 -17.32 -11.31
C PRO A 711 -47.86 -17.44 -11.91
N ILE A 712 -48.88 -17.73 -11.09
CA ILE A 712 -50.28 -17.83 -11.53
C ILE A 712 -50.82 -16.44 -11.88
N ILE A 713 -50.53 -15.44 -11.04
CA ILE A 713 -50.91 -14.04 -11.27
C ILE A 713 -50.21 -13.48 -12.51
N GLN A 714 -48.90 -13.69 -12.65
CA GLN A 714 -48.13 -13.25 -13.82
C GLN A 714 -48.67 -13.86 -15.12
N LYS A 715 -48.96 -15.17 -15.11
CA LYS A 715 -49.55 -15.85 -16.27
C LYS A 715 -50.90 -15.26 -16.70
N ALA A 716 -51.73 -14.82 -15.77
CA ALA A 716 -53.03 -14.19 -16.08
C ALA A 716 -52.90 -12.79 -16.70
N HIS A 717 -51.79 -12.09 -16.43
CA HIS A 717 -51.53 -10.74 -16.95
C HIS A 717 -50.65 -10.70 -18.21
N GLY A 718 -49.91 -11.79 -18.52
CA GLY A 718 -49.04 -11.90 -19.70
C GLY A 718 -47.62 -11.36 -19.47
N GLU A 719 -46.73 -11.54 -20.45
CA GLU A 719 -45.29 -11.21 -20.35
C GLU A 719 -45.02 -9.71 -20.10
N ASP A 720 -45.86 -8.82 -20.62
CA ASP A 720 -45.80 -7.36 -20.38
C ASP A 720 -46.89 -6.86 -19.40
N GLY A 721 -47.47 -7.79 -18.63
CA GLY A 721 -48.60 -7.54 -17.74
C GLY A 721 -48.24 -6.78 -16.45
N SER A 722 -49.24 -6.37 -15.68
CA SER A 722 -49.03 -5.52 -14.50
C SER A 722 -48.11 -6.10 -13.42
N PHE A 723 -47.93 -7.42 -13.38
CA PHE A 723 -47.12 -8.11 -12.37
C PHE A 723 -45.82 -8.71 -12.95
N SER A 724 -45.45 -8.42 -14.21
CA SER A 724 -44.32 -9.05 -14.90
C SER A 724 -42.97 -8.87 -14.19
N ASN A 725 -42.73 -7.69 -13.61
CA ASN A 725 -41.50 -7.35 -12.89
C ASN A 725 -41.63 -7.43 -11.36
N VAL A 726 -42.63 -8.16 -10.85
CA VAL A 726 -42.86 -8.31 -9.41
C VAL A 726 -42.13 -9.56 -8.91
N ASN A 727 -41.47 -9.46 -7.76
CA ASN A 727 -40.81 -10.57 -7.07
C ASN A 727 -41.59 -10.94 -5.79
N PRO A 728 -41.45 -12.19 -5.26
CA PRO A 728 -42.08 -12.58 -3.99
C PRO A 728 -41.67 -11.66 -2.84
N SER A 729 -42.65 -11.22 -2.05
CA SER A 729 -42.47 -10.25 -0.95
C SER A 729 -42.57 -10.89 0.44
N ARG A 730 -42.04 -10.22 1.47
CA ARG A 730 -42.28 -10.54 2.90
C ARG A 730 -43.56 -9.90 3.44
N ASP A 731 -44.09 -8.90 2.72
CA ASP A 731 -45.31 -8.21 3.10
C ASP A 731 -46.55 -9.09 2.82
N ASN A 732 -47.66 -8.79 3.48
CA ASN A 732 -48.95 -9.42 3.17
C ASN A 732 -49.57 -8.87 1.87
N TRP A 733 -48.84 -8.09 1.07
CA TRP A 733 -49.30 -7.58 -0.21
C TRP A 733 -48.21 -7.58 -1.29
N ILE A 734 -48.64 -7.61 -2.55
CA ILE A 734 -47.83 -7.34 -3.74
C ILE A 734 -48.57 -6.38 -4.67
N ASN A 735 -47.82 -5.52 -5.37
CA ASN A 735 -48.38 -4.48 -6.23
C ASN A 735 -48.06 -4.74 -7.69
N GLY A 736 -49.06 -4.60 -8.56
CA GLY A 736 -48.92 -4.64 -10.01
C GLY A 736 -49.19 -3.26 -10.63
N PHE A 737 -48.31 -2.83 -11.53
CA PHE A 737 -48.33 -1.48 -12.11
C PHE A 737 -48.84 -1.50 -13.54
N PHE A 738 -49.60 -0.47 -13.94
CA PHE A 738 -50.21 -0.37 -15.27
C PHE A 738 -49.91 0.97 -15.97
N GLY A 739 -48.75 1.56 -15.69
CA GLY A 739 -48.24 2.74 -16.40
C GLY A 739 -48.79 4.10 -15.94
N ILE A 740 -49.68 4.15 -14.94
CA ILE A 740 -50.17 5.41 -14.36
C ILE A 740 -49.51 5.65 -13.00
N GLY A 741 -48.68 6.71 -12.92
CA GLY A 741 -47.95 7.07 -11.71
C GLY A 741 -48.86 7.24 -10.49
N GLY A 742 -48.57 6.46 -9.45
CA GLY A 742 -49.25 6.50 -8.15
C GLY A 742 -50.54 5.68 -8.05
N PHE A 743 -51.00 5.02 -9.12
CA PHE A 743 -52.14 4.10 -9.11
C PHE A 743 -51.68 2.68 -9.49
N TYR A 744 -52.21 1.67 -8.81
CA TYR A 744 -51.73 0.29 -8.99
C TYR A 744 -52.78 -0.74 -8.54
N LEU A 745 -52.63 -1.97 -9.04
CA LEU A 745 -53.34 -3.14 -8.56
C LEU A 745 -52.60 -3.69 -7.34
N CYS A 746 -53.33 -4.18 -6.35
CA CYS A 746 -52.75 -4.73 -5.13
C CYS A 746 -53.43 -6.06 -4.77
N CYS A 747 -52.64 -7.12 -4.62
CA CYS A 747 -53.10 -8.39 -4.06
C CYS A 747 -52.71 -8.39 -2.58
N VAL A 748 -53.67 -8.65 -1.70
CA VAL A 748 -53.44 -8.78 -0.24
C VAL A 748 -53.80 -10.20 0.20
N ALA A 749 -52.92 -10.83 0.97
CA ALA A 749 -53.09 -12.18 1.51
C ALA A 749 -52.90 -12.17 3.03
N ASN A 750 -53.97 -12.37 3.78
CA ASN A 750 -53.97 -12.40 5.25
C ASN A 750 -54.28 -13.81 5.78
N PHE A 751 -54.36 -13.94 7.10
CA PHE A 751 -54.66 -15.19 7.81
C PHE A 751 -56.16 -15.55 7.83
N ASP A 752 -57.02 -14.66 7.35
CA ASP A 752 -58.48 -14.78 7.41
C ASP A 752 -59.20 -14.34 6.11
N VAL A 753 -58.48 -13.64 5.23
CA VAL A 753 -59.05 -13.03 4.01
C VAL A 753 -57.98 -12.85 2.91
N ALA A 754 -58.40 -12.99 1.65
CA ALA A 754 -57.65 -12.54 0.48
C ALA A 754 -58.37 -11.35 -0.18
N ARG A 755 -57.65 -10.31 -0.60
CA ARG A 755 -58.22 -9.15 -1.30
C ARG A 755 -57.50 -8.86 -2.60
N ALA A 756 -58.26 -8.44 -3.60
CA ALA A 756 -57.77 -7.77 -4.79
C ALA A 756 -58.26 -6.33 -4.75
N GLU A 757 -57.37 -5.36 -4.94
CA GLU A 757 -57.65 -3.94 -4.79
C GLU A 757 -57.11 -3.13 -5.98
N VAL A 758 -57.82 -2.07 -6.37
CA VAL A 758 -57.28 -0.93 -7.15
C VAL A 758 -57.00 0.19 -6.16
N VAL A 759 -55.76 0.66 -6.10
CA VAL A 759 -55.30 1.63 -5.10
C VAL A 759 -54.95 2.96 -5.76
N PHE A 760 -55.48 4.04 -5.20
CA PHE A 760 -55.17 5.42 -5.56
C PHE A 760 -54.23 6.03 -4.52
N GLY A 761 -52.92 6.06 -4.80
CA GLY A 761 -51.86 6.26 -3.81
C GLY A 761 -50.83 7.35 -4.15
N ARG A 762 -51.18 8.39 -4.92
CA ARG A 762 -50.29 9.54 -5.18
C ARG A 762 -49.91 10.29 -3.90
N GLY A 763 -48.85 11.10 -4.00
CA GLY A 763 -48.36 11.95 -2.92
C GLY A 763 -49.40 12.96 -2.40
N ASN A 764 -50.34 13.40 -3.25
CA ASN A 764 -51.38 14.35 -2.91
C ASN A 764 -52.71 13.65 -2.58
N LYS A 765 -53.24 13.89 -1.36
CA LYS A 765 -54.52 13.33 -0.88
C LYS A 765 -55.72 13.76 -1.74
N GLN A 766 -55.76 15.02 -2.18
CA GLN A 766 -56.90 15.57 -2.94
C GLN A 766 -56.98 14.95 -4.34
N GLU A 767 -55.82 14.71 -4.97
CA GLU A 767 -55.77 14.02 -6.27
C GLU A 767 -56.28 12.58 -6.18
N ASN A 768 -55.92 11.84 -5.12
CA ASN A 768 -56.43 10.49 -4.90
C ASN A 768 -57.94 10.46 -4.68
N LYS A 769 -58.51 11.48 -4.03
CA LYS A 769 -59.96 11.57 -3.82
C LYS A 769 -60.68 11.96 -5.10
N ALA A 770 -60.16 12.93 -5.84
CA ALA A 770 -60.73 13.34 -7.12
C ALA A 770 -60.75 12.20 -8.15
N ALA A 771 -59.65 11.43 -8.26
CA ALA A 771 -59.59 10.25 -9.13
C ALA A 771 -60.57 9.16 -8.71
N PHE A 772 -60.71 8.93 -7.40
CA PHE A 772 -61.70 7.99 -6.87
C PHE A 772 -63.14 8.45 -7.13
N ASP A 773 -63.46 9.73 -6.89
CA ASP A 773 -64.79 10.30 -7.09
C ASP A 773 -65.18 10.26 -8.57
N SER A 774 -64.23 10.51 -9.47
CA SER A 774 -64.40 10.36 -10.91
C SER A 774 -64.65 8.91 -11.33
N LEU A 775 -64.00 7.93 -10.70
CA LEU A 775 -64.30 6.53 -10.95
C LEU A 775 -65.69 6.14 -10.40
N TYR A 776 -66.06 6.72 -9.26
CA TYR A 776 -67.31 6.41 -8.56
C TYR A 776 -68.56 6.81 -9.37
N THR A 777 -68.48 7.82 -10.26
CA THR A 777 -69.59 8.16 -11.15
C THR A 777 -69.94 7.02 -12.12
N HIS A 778 -68.99 6.13 -12.41
CA HIS A 778 -69.17 4.94 -13.25
C HIS A 778 -69.46 3.66 -12.47
N LYS A 779 -69.73 3.76 -11.16
CA LYS A 779 -69.94 2.60 -10.28
C LYS A 779 -70.94 1.58 -10.82
N ALA A 780 -72.11 2.03 -11.27
CA ALA A 780 -73.16 1.13 -11.76
C ALA A 780 -72.74 0.37 -13.03
N GLU A 781 -72.00 1.02 -13.93
CA GLU A 781 -71.47 0.43 -15.16
C GLU A 781 -70.38 -0.60 -14.85
N ILE A 782 -69.46 -0.26 -13.94
CA ILE A 782 -68.36 -1.14 -13.50
C ILE A 782 -68.89 -2.38 -12.78
N GLU A 783 -69.81 -2.22 -11.83
CA GLU A 783 -70.39 -3.35 -11.08
C GLU A 783 -71.25 -4.26 -11.98
N SER A 784 -71.97 -3.68 -12.93
CA SER A 784 -72.71 -4.47 -13.93
C SER A 784 -71.77 -5.26 -14.86
N ALA A 785 -70.65 -4.67 -15.30
CA ALA A 785 -69.67 -5.34 -16.15
C ALA A 785 -68.92 -6.47 -15.41
N LEU A 786 -68.68 -6.30 -14.11
CA LEU A 786 -68.03 -7.31 -13.26
C LEU A 786 -69.01 -8.35 -12.71
N GLY A 787 -70.32 -8.13 -12.85
CA GLY A 787 -71.38 -9.03 -12.37
C GLY A 787 -71.43 -9.13 -10.84
N THR A 788 -70.92 -8.13 -10.12
CA THR A 788 -70.89 -8.13 -8.64
C THR A 788 -70.78 -6.73 -8.07
N THR A 789 -71.08 -6.58 -6.78
CA THR A 789 -70.90 -5.33 -6.03
C THR A 789 -69.50 -5.25 -5.42
N LEU A 790 -68.81 -4.12 -5.58
CA LEU A 790 -67.48 -3.91 -5.04
C LEU A 790 -67.52 -3.11 -3.73
N GLN A 791 -66.44 -3.15 -2.96
CA GLN A 791 -66.25 -2.29 -1.80
C GLN A 791 -65.50 -1.02 -2.22
N TRP A 792 -66.20 0.11 -2.13
CA TRP A 792 -65.70 1.42 -2.51
C TRP A 792 -65.29 2.20 -1.27
N ASN A 793 -63.99 2.31 -1.01
CA ASN A 793 -63.48 3.02 0.15
C ASN A 793 -62.72 4.28 -0.27
N ARG A 794 -63.38 5.44 -0.13
CA ARG A 794 -62.78 6.74 -0.38
C ARG A 794 -61.65 7.04 0.61
N GLY A 795 -61.74 6.59 1.86
CA GLY A 795 -60.71 6.76 2.88
C GLY A 795 -60.51 8.22 3.28
N ASP A 796 -61.55 8.92 3.71
CA ASP A 796 -61.52 10.37 3.96
C ASP A 796 -60.49 10.81 5.00
N ASP A 797 -60.18 9.94 5.97
CA ASP A 797 -59.20 10.20 7.02
C ASP A 797 -57.76 9.88 6.60
N ILE A 798 -57.56 9.14 5.50
CA ILE A 798 -56.25 8.67 5.04
C ILE A 798 -55.91 9.20 3.64
N LYS A 799 -54.63 9.13 3.27
CA LYS A 799 -54.13 9.68 2.00
C LYS A 799 -54.67 8.93 0.77
N SER A 800 -54.75 7.60 0.85
CA SER A 800 -55.11 6.73 -0.27
C SER A 800 -56.62 6.47 -0.33
N SER A 801 -57.10 6.15 -1.53
CA SER A 801 -58.45 5.62 -1.77
C SER A 801 -58.32 4.24 -2.40
N LYS A 802 -59.32 3.39 -2.27
CA LYS A 802 -59.28 2.07 -2.90
C LYS A 802 -60.64 1.48 -3.21
N VAL A 803 -60.67 0.67 -4.25
CA VAL A 803 -61.82 -0.17 -4.63
C VAL A 803 -61.37 -1.61 -4.57
N PHE A 804 -62.10 -2.47 -3.86
CA PHE A 804 -61.65 -3.84 -3.66
C PHE A 804 -62.78 -4.85 -3.58
N ILE A 805 -62.40 -6.11 -3.76
CA ILE A 805 -63.22 -7.28 -3.47
C ILE A 805 -62.44 -8.22 -2.57
N GLN A 806 -63.15 -8.98 -1.75
CA GLN A 806 -62.53 -9.87 -0.77
C GLN A 806 -63.13 -11.27 -0.80
N LEU A 807 -62.27 -12.26 -0.58
CA LEU A 807 -62.58 -13.66 -0.37
C LEU A 807 -62.34 -13.97 1.10
N ASN A 808 -63.41 -14.28 1.83
CA ASN A 808 -63.35 -14.58 3.27
C ASN A 808 -63.11 -16.08 3.52
N ASN A 809 -62.71 -16.43 4.75
CA ASN A 809 -62.51 -17.80 5.22
C ASN A 809 -61.38 -18.55 4.49
N VAL A 810 -60.31 -17.83 4.15
CA VAL A 810 -59.09 -18.37 3.55
C VAL A 810 -57.88 -17.86 4.31
N SER A 811 -56.86 -18.68 4.48
CA SER A 811 -55.66 -18.32 5.25
C SER A 811 -54.37 -18.66 4.52
N ILE A 812 -53.39 -17.76 4.59
CA ILE A 812 -52.01 -18.07 4.16
C ILE A 812 -51.35 -19.19 4.98
N GLU A 813 -51.85 -19.52 6.19
CA GLU A 813 -51.35 -20.66 6.98
C GLU A 813 -51.83 -22.01 6.45
N ASN A 814 -52.91 -22.03 5.67
CA ASN A 814 -53.49 -23.25 5.16
C ASN A 814 -53.14 -23.43 3.67
N GLU A 815 -52.15 -24.28 3.38
CA GLU A 815 -51.68 -24.53 2.00
C GLU A 815 -52.80 -25.02 1.06
N THR A 816 -53.88 -25.62 1.58
CA THR A 816 -55.01 -26.04 0.75
C THR A 816 -55.80 -24.86 0.18
N ASP A 817 -55.73 -23.69 0.81
CA ASP A 817 -56.43 -22.48 0.37
C ASP A 817 -55.63 -21.72 -0.70
N TRP A 818 -54.33 -22.01 -0.83
CA TRP A 818 -53.41 -21.20 -1.66
C TRP A 818 -53.81 -21.18 -3.13
N LEU A 819 -54.24 -22.31 -3.70
CA LEU A 819 -54.68 -22.36 -5.09
C LEU A 819 -55.92 -21.48 -5.31
N GLN A 820 -56.87 -21.52 -4.38
CA GLN A 820 -58.08 -20.70 -4.46
C GLN A 820 -57.76 -19.21 -4.31
N MET A 821 -56.88 -18.85 -3.37
CA MET A 821 -56.43 -17.47 -3.16
C MET A 821 -55.63 -16.94 -4.36
N ALA A 822 -54.73 -17.74 -4.93
CA ALA A 822 -53.92 -17.36 -6.08
C ALA A 822 -54.78 -17.15 -7.34
N ASN A 823 -55.72 -18.06 -7.62
CA ASN A 823 -56.68 -17.90 -8.72
C ASN A 823 -57.57 -16.68 -8.49
N PHE A 824 -58.04 -16.46 -7.26
CA PHE A 824 -58.82 -15.26 -6.91
C PHE A 824 -58.03 -13.97 -7.18
N HIS A 825 -56.76 -13.89 -6.75
CA HIS A 825 -55.89 -12.74 -7.02
C HIS A 825 -55.66 -12.53 -8.52
N ALA A 826 -55.35 -13.60 -9.25
CA ALA A 826 -55.12 -13.56 -10.70
C ALA A 826 -56.36 -13.07 -11.45
N ASP A 827 -57.52 -13.70 -11.21
CA ASP A 827 -58.77 -13.41 -11.91
C ASP A 827 -59.27 -11.99 -11.61
N TRP A 828 -59.29 -11.58 -10.34
CA TRP A 828 -59.87 -10.28 -9.97
C TRP A 828 -58.97 -9.11 -10.30
N THR A 829 -57.65 -9.25 -10.16
CA THR A 829 -56.75 -8.17 -10.61
C THR A 829 -56.75 -8.05 -12.13
N LYS A 830 -56.91 -9.15 -12.87
CA LYS A 830 -57.08 -9.09 -14.33
C LYS A 830 -58.40 -8.45 -14.73
N LYS A 831 -59.51 -8.80 -14.08
CA LYS A 831 -60.82 -8.14 -14.29
C LYS A 831 -60.78 -6.65 -13.95
N PHE A 832 -60.09 -6.26 -12.88
CA PHE A 832 -59.91 -4.85 -12.54
C PHE A 832 -59.05 -4.13 -13.58
N TYR A 833 -57.99 -4.77 -14.07
CA TYR A 833 -57.21 -4.25 -15.19
C TYR A 833 -58.08 -4.03 -16.43
N ASP A 834 -58.88 -5.01 -16.83
CA ASP A 834 -59.66 -4.94 -18.07
C ASP A 834 -60.88 -4.00 -17.97
N VAL A 835 -61.52 -3.89 -16.79
CA VAL A 835 -62.78 -3.15 -16.62
C VAL A 835 -62.61 -1.79 -15.95
N ILE A 836 -61.72 -1.66 -14.96
CA ILE A 836 -61.61 -0.44 -14.13
C ILE A 836 -60.52 0.49 -14.67
N VAL A 837 -59.35 -0.03 -15.03
CA VAL A 837 -58.22 0.81 -15.50
C VAL A 837 -58.57 1.70 -16.70
N PRO A 838 -59.42 1.29 -17.68
CA PRO A 838 -59.83 2.18 -18.77
C PRO A 838 -60.57 3.46 -18.33
N TYR A 839 -61.22 3.47 -17.16
CA TYR A 839 -61.86 4.65 -16.58
C TYR A 839 -60.90 5.53 -15.77
N ILE A 840 -59.71 5.00 -15.43
CA ILE A 840 -58.66 5.72 -14.71
C ILE A 840 -57.67 6.37 -15.68
N ALA A 841 -57.53 5.81 -16.89
CA ALA A 841 -56.62 6.27 -17.94
C ALA A 841 -57.17 7.41 -18.83
N LYS A 842 -58.38 7.92 -18.55
CA LYS A 842 -59.03 9.01 -19.31
C LYS A 842 -59.08 10.32 -18.55
#